data_AF-A0A971JYT1-F1
#
_entry.id   AF-A0A971JYT1-F1
#
_cell.length_a   1.000
_cell.length_b   1.000
_cell.length_c   1.000
_cell.angle_alpha   90.00
_cell.angle_beta   90.00
_cell.angle_gamma   90.00
#
_symmetry.space_group_name_H-M   'P 1'
#
loop_
_entity.id
_entity.type
_entity.pdbx_description
1 polymer ?
#
loop_
_entity_poly.entity_id
_entity_poly.type
_entity_poly.pdbx_seq_one_letter_code
_entity_poly.pdbx_strand_id
1 'polypeptide(L)'
;MNQGFVSSGIGKRCLALMLCCLLVSACPATAKAAQGEDAQWKLVSQTGGVTQALLLESDMLYLGSGLRVFVLDVSDPERIMVIGVSPILPQFIENITSDAKGHLFVSCGSGGLWIMDVSKPATPVILSNLDTGGYTEGSSLFGKYAVIADGPHGVQIADISNLKKPKWISEAYNLAYAYDVVIQDGTAYVAGGGSGLFTIDLSVPKAPKEMGLIPLDGFQYDVELLGGKLYAAGAWGDVSVLDISHSFQPVLTEIISTSGWAMALQAVGSNLLVMDGADGAKLYDLCAQQPQLRSTVTKGGFILAGAMENGKAFFLDKEYGMMAVDYADPSDPKLVSRWMPALDGRRVTFNGSACYVSGGLSGMHVFDLSDWIRPAETYWYDTSGGYANKVILDGGIAYLSSHLDAAEPLVVFDMANPLSPQKIGAVPNDEAVFNTAFRSMALGEGALYIAGEHAGACVDIRDPRRPIVVSRIDMTEPCNGAFCGNLFLTNGGSQLQIVDISDPQQMMLLSILPNQSSGDAVAFLDPTTALCSSGEGIWIVDISDPKSPQQIGELALSGSVMEAFIYGSTAYLSTLGNGVQIVDVSDPRNPALQEIVYTMGDSCDCYVNDEMMLVADSVAGLTVYRRGEKKRDGKASGSVSSEPYALPLLLHEGESLYPMVKEDISSEPAEKHTYLVTSASDRGPGTLRECLEHLKPNTTVTFDPSMFPPSAPATIQLQSPLPEIVADYTTLDGSQAGVILDGSELSYGNGLTLSASRCSIMGLQVVRFPGNGMQISGNENQIGGSRSVGAGPVGQGNLASGNGICGIFIGGWDSLVIGNLVGTDVSGALPIPNYDGLFVTDWGFRITLGSINPDEGNVVSGNDFINMDTWGDHTLIIGNIIGLDISGTRPVREDTRSNLTLESGAMNTLVGGSEPQERNLIGGANLGVVFSDQNTYQNAVIGNYIGTDITGTKAAPNQTGVLVWMVGNNRVGGGAPGEGNLISSNGTGIELSGYGVTDNIVLGNRIGIDVGGESLLPNGVGLSLHTGQRHAVIGGFTPEEGNLIVGGHISARITHPGIRDCYLAGNTMIGASVAGAYLEDRACSNFIQGNMLGAMEGYSVRVDYGTGNEIRSNSFTGEKPTEMVLLLEGGNRELGAPRVSGVKKQTLSGTTCAYGYVEIYLFQDNRAIPLGFAHADAKGKFAFTSSQPLNGKQVILLVTDILNNTSAFSQPYTVKAK
;
A
#
# COMPACT_ATOMS: atom_id res chain seq x y z
N MET A 1 -31.18 -43.43 37.69
CA MET A 1 -30.54 -43.52 39.03
C MET A 1 -29.21 -42.79 38.94
N ASN A 2 -29.06 -41.76 39.77
CA ASN A 2 -27.87 -41.06 40.28
C ASN A 2 -26.79 -40.56 39.29
N GLN A 3 -26.76 -39.24 39.01
CA GLN A 3 -26.02 -38.15 39.72
C GLN A 3 -24.54 -38.09 39.27
N GLY A 4 -23.93 -36.98 38.82
CA GLY A 4 -24.31 -35.57 38.64
C GLY A 4 -23.03 -34.71 38.68
N PHE A 5 -22.92 -33.68 37.82
CA PHE A 5 -22.14 -32.42 38.02
C PHE A 5 -22.51 -31.48 36.84
N VAL A 6 -23.57 -30.69 36.99
CA VAL A 6 -23.62 -29.23 37.22
C VAL A 6 -23.18 -28.37 36.02
N SER A 7 -24.21 -27.76 35.43
CA SER A 7 -24.24 -26.73 34.38
C SER A 7 -24.28 -25.30 34.96
N SER A 8 -23.76 -24.33 34.22
CA SER A 8 -24.39 -23.02 33.93
C SER A 8 -23.50 -22.26 32.95
N GLY A 9 -23.92 -21.69 31.82
CA GLY A 9 -25.23 -21.50 31.24
C GLY A 9 -25.11 -20.43 30.14
N ILE A 10 -24.84 -20.84 28.90
CA ILE A 10 -24.96 -20.00 27.68
C ILE A 10 -25.77 -20.84 26.70
N GLY A 11 -27.07 -20.62 26.67
CA GLY A 11 -27.96 -21.49 25.88
C GLY A 11 -29.42 -21.07 25.92
N LYS A 12 -29.70 -19.76 25.94
CA LYS A 12 -31.05 -19.19 25.72
C LYS A 12 -31.03 -17.81 25.06
N ARG A 13 -30.17 -17.59 24.06
CA ARG A 13 -30.28 -16.44 23.12
C ARG A 13 -30.32 -16.83 21.63
N CYS A 14 -30.24 -18.11 21.27
CA CYS A 14 -30.26 -18.54 19.85
C CYS A 14 -31.66 -18.90 19.29
N LEU A 15 -32.77 -18.52 19.94
CA LEU A 15 -34.11 -18.80 19.39
C LEU A 15 -35.02 -17.56 19.28
N ALA A 16 -34.51 -16.36 19.57
CA ALA A 16 -35.21 -15.09 19.34
C ALA A 16 -34.73 -14.35 18.07
N LEU A 17 -33.56 -14.70 17.50
CA LEU A 17 -33.07 -14.14 16.24
C LEU A 17 -33.69 -14.78 14.97
N MET A 18 -34.28 -15.97 15.06
CA MET A 18 -34.82 -16.68 13.88
C MET A 18 -36.26 -16.29 13.48
N LEU A 19 -36.90 -15.32 14.17
CA LEU A 19 -38.25 -14.86 13.83
C LEU A 19 -38.36 -13.36 13.47
N CYS A 20 -37.25 -12.62 13.41
CA CYS A 20 -37.23 -11.23 12.89
C CYS A 20 -36.85 -11.12 11.40
N CYS A 21 -36.39 -12.21 10.75
CA CYS A 21 -35.96 -12.20 9.34
C CYS A 21 -37.05 -12.59 8.32
N LEU A 22 -38.34 -12.53 8.67
CA LEU A 22 -39.45 -12.88 7.77
C LEU A 22 -40.45 -11.74 7.50
N LEU A 23 -40.12 -10.49 7.84
CA LEU A 23 -40.98 -9.32 7.57
C LEU A 23 -40.25 -8.06 7.06
N VAL A 24 -39.14 -8.22 6.32
CA VAL A 24 -38.59 -7.16 5.45
C VAL A 24 -38.69 -7.61 3.99
N SER A 25 -39.90 -7.93 3.54
CA SER A 25 -40.22 -8.22 2.15
C SER A 25 -41.55 -7.58 1.76
N ALA A 26 -41.60 -6.27 1.95
CA ALA A 26 -42.49 -5.37 1.22
C ALA A 26 -41.94 -3.97 1.43
N CYS A 27 -41.13 -3.49 0.48
CA CYS A 27 -41.03 -2.06 0.26
C CYS A 27 -42.43 -1.65 -0.25
N PRO A 28 -43.27 -0.91 0.52
CA PRO A 28 -44.39 -0.24 -0.11
C PRO A 28 -43.74 0.75 -1.07
N ALA A 29 -44.13 0.72 -2.34
CA ALA A 29 -43.71 1.68 -3.34
C ALA A 29 -43.61 3.07 -2.71
N THR A 30 -42.38 3.50 -2.39
CA THR A 30 -42.15 4.81 -1.81
C THR A 30 -42.59 5.77 -2.88
N ALA A 31 -43.53 6.64 -2.50
CA ALA A 31 -43.97 7.72 -3.33
C ALA A 31 -42.73 8.37 -3.93
N LYS A 32 -42.71 8.48 -5.26
CA LYS A 32 -41.83 9.39 -5.99
C LYS A 32 -41.92 10.75 -5.30
N ALA A 33 -41.04 11.02 -4.34
CA ALA A 33 -40.65 12.36 -4.05
C ALA A 33 -39.88 12.77 -5.28
N ALA A 34 -40.57 13.44 -6.19
CA ALA A 34 -39.95 14.24 -7.23
C ALA A 34 -39.17 15.38 -6.54
N GLN A 35 -38.09 15.06 -5.84
CA GLN A 35 -36.99 16.00 -5.71
C GLN A 35 -36.23 15.88 -7.02
N GLY A 36 -36.35 16.91 -7.87
CA GLY A 36 -35.69 16.92 -9.16
C GLY A 36 -34.17 16.77 -9.02
N GLU A 37 -33.51 16.34 -10.10
CA GLU A 37 -32.04 16.25 -10.27
C GLU A 37 -31.26 17.56 -9.96
N ASP A 38 -31.97 18.63 -9.62
CA ASP A 38 -31.48 19.95 -9.24
C ASP A 38 -31.21 20.11 -7.72
N ALA A 39 -31.49 19.13 -6.86
CA ALA A 39 -31.36 19.27 -5.39
C ALA A 39 -30.13 18.57 -4.75
N GLN A 40 -29.36 17.79 -5.52
CA GLN A 40 -28.20 17.01 -5.05
C GLN A 40 -26.90 17.81 -5.07
N TRP A 41 -25.93 17.39 -4.25
CA TRP A 41 -24.55 17.88 -4.29
C TRP A 41 -23.84 17.41 -5.57
N LYS A 42 -23.15 18.34 -6.25
CA LYS A 42 -22.38 18.07 -7.47
C LYS A 42 -20.95 18.57 -7.30
N LEU A 43 -19.98 17.73 -7.67
CA LEU A 43 -18.57 18.11 -7.74
C LEU A 43 -18.39 19.23 -8.77
N VAL A 44 -17.76 20.33 -8.38
CA VAL A 44 -17.51 21.49 -9.24
C VAL A 44 -16.02 21.84 -9.35
N SER A 45 -15.17 21.33 -8.45
CA SER A 45 -13.72 21.57 -8.46
C SER A 45 -12.95 20.52 -7.66
N GLN A 46 -11.66 20.34 -7.97
CA GLN A 46 -10.74 19.39 -7.32
C GLN A 46 -9.29 19.85 -7.40
N THR A 47 -8.52 19.96 -6.32
CA THR A 47 -7.09 20.30 -6.39
C THR A 47 -6.24 19.42 -5.47
N GLY A 48 -4.99 19.15 -5.85
CA GLY A 48 -4.14 18.15 -5.18
C GLY A 48 -4.47 16.72 -5.61
N GLY A 49 -4.25 15.75 -4.73
CA GLY A 49 -4.48 14.33 -5.00
C GLY A 49 -3.35 13.66 -5.78
N VAL A 50 -3.54 12.36 -6.06
CA VAL A 50 -2.54 11.49 -6.71
C VAL A 50 -1.97 12.18 -7.96
N THR A 51 -0.64 12.28 -8.01
CA THR A 51 0.09 13.00 -9.06
C THR A 51 1.17 12.10 -9.60
N GLN A 52 0.93 11.52 -10.78
CA GLN A 52 1.77 10.44 -11.32
C GLN A 52 2.04 10.55 -12.83
N ALA A 53 1.36 11.44 -13.54
CA ALA A 53 1.54 11.64 -14.97
C ALA A 53 2.13 13.01 -15.28
N LEU A 54 3.12 13.06 -16.16
CA LEU A 54 3.60 14.32 -16.71
C LEU A 54 3.98 14.21 -18.19
N LEU A 55 3.99 15.36 -18.86
CA LEU A 55 4.51 15.51 -20.22
C LEU A 55 5.18 16.89 -20.33
N LEU A 56 6.45 16.91 -20.73
CA LEU A 56 7.22 18.14 -20.97
C LEU A 56 7.29 18.42 -22.47
N GLU A 57 6.86 19.61 -22.87
CA GLU A 57 7.02 20.13 -24.23
C GLU A 57 7.65 21.54 -24.17
N SER A 58 8.95 21.61 -24.44
CA SER A 58 9.76 22.84 -24.34
C SER A 58 9.76 23.41 -22.92
N ASP A 59 9.06 24.53 -22.69
CA ASP A 59 8.93 25.16 -21.36
C ASP A 59 7.51 24.96 -20.77
N MET A 60 6.70 24.08 -21.37
CA MET A 60 5.36 23.74 -20.89
C MET A 60 5.34 22.34 -20.29
N LEU A 61 4.98 22.24 -19.01
CA LEU A 61 4.78 20.97 -18.32
C LEU A 61 3.28 20.73 -18.12
N TYR A 62 2.76 19.64 -18.67
CA TYR A 62 1.40 19.16 -18.42
C TYR A 62 1.47 18.13 -17.31
N LEU A 63 0.85 18.42 -16.17
CA LEU A 63 0.91 17.60 -14.97
C LEU A 63 -0.47 17.04 -14.64
N GLY A 64 -0.61 15.72 -14.61
CA GLY A 64 -1.81 15.06 -14.12
C GLY A 64 -1.80 15.01 -12.59
N SER A 65 -2.67 15.78 -11.95
CA SER A 65 -2.81 15.84 -10.50
C SER A 65 -4.29 15.69 -10.11
N GLY A 66 -4.61 14.60 -9.43
CA GLY A 66 -5.97 14.18 -9.15
C GLY A 66 -6.75 13.92 -10.44
N LEU A 67 -7.85 14.67 -10.63
CA LEU A 67 -8.77 14.53 -11.76
C LEU A 67 -8.55 15.61 -12.83
N ARG A 68 -7.43 16.32 -12.81
CA ARG A 68 -7.18 17.47 -13.69
C ARG A 68 -5.77 17.49 -14.24
N VAL A 69 -5.64 17.98 -15.46
CA VAL A 69 -4.35 18.36 -16.04
C VAL A 69 -4.08 19.82 -15.68
N PHE A 70 -2.99 20.03 -14.95
CA PHE A 70 -2.41 21.33 -14.68
C PHE A 70 -1.45 21.68 -15.82
N VAL A 71 -1.56 22.89 -16.33
CA VAL A 71 -0.70 23.41 -17.38
C VAL A 71 0.25 24.42 -16.74
N LEU A 72 1.54 24.06 -16.70
CA LEU A 72 2.57 24.78 -15.98
C LEU A 72 3.59 25.40 -16.94
N ASP A 73 3.93 26.66 -16.74
CA ASP A 73 5.12 27.28 -17.33
C ASP A 73 6.32 27.00 -16.42
N VAL A 74 7.29 26.27 -16.96
CA VAL A 74 8.52 25.81 -16.30
C VAL A 74 9.78 26.40 -16.97
N SER A 75 9.62 27.54 -17.66
CA SER A 75 10.75 28.28 -18.22
C SER A 75 11.78 28.68 -17.15
N ASP A 76 11.31 28.90 -15.92
CA ASP A 76 12.11 29.11 -14.72
C ASP A 76 11.81 28.00 -13.68
N PRO A 77 12.71 27.03 -13.47
CA PRO A 77 12.50 25.93 -12.51
C PRO A 77 12.52 26.39 -11.04
N GLU A 78 12.98 27.62 -10.74
CA GLU A 78 12.85 28.24 -9.40
C GLU A 78 11.51 28.97 -9.23
N ARG A 79 10.74 29.14 -10.31
CA ARG A 79 9.47 29.87 -10.32
C ARG A 79 8.49 29.25 -11.32
N ILE A 80 7.92 28.12 -10.93
CA ILE A 80 6.92 27.40 -11.72
C ILE A 80 5.55 28.09 -11.59
N MET A 81 4.91 28.35 -12.73
CA MET A 81 3.64 29.07 -12.79
C MET A 81 2.52 28.16 -13.30
N VAL A 82 1.43 28.04 -12.53
CA VAL A 82 0.18 27.39 -13.00
C VAL A 82 -0.56 28.35 -13.92
N ILE A 83 -0.53 28.11 -15.23
CA ILE A 83 -1.18 29.00 -16.22
C ILE A 83 -2.59 28.54 -16.58
N GLY A 84 -2.88 27.24 -16.53
CA GLY A 84 -4.20 26.69 -16.83
C GLY A 84 -4.49 25.42 -16.05
N VAL A 85 -5.78 25.08 -15.94
CA VAL A 85 -6.28 23.88 -15.29
C VAL A 85 -7.41 23.33 -16.15
N SER A 86 -7.40 22.03 -16.45
CA SER A 86 -8.43 21.40 -17.26
C SER A 86 -9.79 21.38 -16.56
N PRO A 87 -10.90 21.14 -17.29
CA PRO A 87 -12.12 20.63 -16.68
C PRO A 87 -11.85 19.30 -15.93
N ILE A 88 -12.76 18.93 -15.03
CA ILE A 88 -12.68 17.68 -14.25
C ILE A 88 -12.83 16.48 -15.17
N LEU A 89 -11.89 15.54 -15.06
CA LEU A 89 -11.92 14.23 -15.69
C LEU A 89 -12.64 13.19 -14.80
N PRO A 90 -13.12 12.08 -15.36
CA PRO A 90 -13.92 11.11 -14.61
C PRO A 90 -13.12 10.28 -13.59
N GLN A 91 -11.80 10.17 -13.77
CA GLN A 91 -10.89 9.32 -13.01
C GLN A 91 -9.48 9.93 -12.95
N PHE A 92 -8.60 9.32 -12.15
CA PHE A 92 -7.19 9.70 -12.03
C PHE A 92 -6.45 9.52 -13.35
N ILE A 93 -5.41 10.32 -13.54
CA ILE A 93 -4.63 10.37 -14.78
C ILE A 93 -3.42 9.44 -14.63
N GLU A 94 -3.31 8.47 -15.52
CA GLU A 94 -2.19 7.51 -15.56
C GLU A 94 -1.07 8.00 -16.49
N ASN A 95 -1.43 8.56 -17.64
CA ASN A 95 -0.46 9.00 -18.63
C ASN A 95 -1.01 10.15 -19.50
N ILE A 96 -0.10 10.96 -20.05
CA ILE A 96 -0.40 12.06 -20.96
C ILE A 96 0.51 11.97 -22.18
N THR A 97 -0.09 11.86 -23.37
CA THR A 97 0.64 11.99 -24.65
C THR A 97 0.09 13.12 -25.50
N SER A 98 0.83 13.52 -26.54
CA SER A 98 0.43 14.63 -27.43
C SER A 98 0.67 14.32 -28.91
N ASP A 99 -0.01 15.09 -29.76
CA ASP A 99 0.30 15.15 -31.20
C ASP A 99 1.26 16.29 -31.58
N ALA A 100 1.81 17.00 -30.59
CA ALA A 100 2.59 18.24 -30.71
C ALA A 100 1.91 19.35 -31.55
N LYS A 101 0.58 19.31 -31.71
CA LYS A 101 -0.23 20.32 -32.42
C LYS A 101 -1.25 21.00 -31.52
N GLY A 102 -1.04 20.90 -30.20
CA GLY A 102 -1.92 21.47 -29.19
C GLY A 102 -3.07 20.55 -28.80
N HIS A 103 -2.96 19.23 -28.99
CA HIS A 103 -3.90 18.26 -28.42
C HIS A 103 -3.21 17.30 -27.46
N LEU A 104 -3.88 17.01 -26.34
CA LEU A 104 -3.46 15.98 -25.39
C LEU A 104 -4.39 14.77 -25.48
N PHE A 105 -3.82 13.60 -25.28
CA PHE A 105 -4.48 12.31 -25.13
C PHE A 105 -4.15 11.82 -23.71
N VAL A 106 -5.17 11.78 -22.87
CA VAL A 106 -5.03 11.61 -21.43
C VAL A 106 -5.65 10.29 -21.03
N SER A 107 -4.81 9.34 -20.63
CA SER A 107 -5.23 8.04 -20.11
C SER A 107 -5.75 8.23 -18.69
N CYS A 108 -7.02 7.89 -18.46
CA CYS A 108 -7.71 8.13 -17.20
C CYS A 108 -8.15 6.82 -16.52
N GLY A 109 -7.30 5.78 -16.50
CA GLY A 109 -7.66 4.49 -15.93
C GLY A 109 -9.00 3.94 -16.45
N SER A 110 -9.91 3.57 -15.53
CA SER A 110 -11.27 3.11 -15.86
C SER A 110 -12.19 4.18 -16.50
N GLY A 111 -11.71 5.44 -16.60
CA GLY A 111 -12.37 6.53 -17.31
C GLY A 111 -12.11 6.57 -18.82
N GLY A 112 -11.21 5.72 -19.33
CA GLY A 112 -10.84 5.64 -20.75
C GLY A 112 -9.90 6.76 -21.21
N LEU A 113 -9.76 6.91 -22.53
CA LEU A 113 -8.89 7.91 -23.16
C LEU A 113 -9.63 9.23 -23.41
N TRP A 114 -9.15 10.34 -22.83
CA TRP A 114 -9.74 11.67 -23.02
C TRP A 114 -8.90 12.54 -23.95
N ILE A 115 -9.56 13.25 -24.87
CA ILE A 115 -8.89 14.09 -25.87
C ILE A 115 -9.17 15.56 -25.54
N MET A 116 -8.13 16.35 -25.37
CA MET A 116 -8.22 17.77 -25.01
C MET A 116 -7.52 18.67 -26.04
N ASP A 117 -8.03 19.90 -26.19
CA ASP A 117 -7.37 20.98 -26.90
C ASP A 117 -6.70 21.92 -25.88
N VAL A 118 -5.38 22.05 -26.01
CA VAL A 118 -4.49 22.90 -25.21
C VAL A 118 -3.81 23.97 -26.05
N SER A 119 -4.27 24.22 -27.28
CA SER A 119 -3.79 25.33 -28.12
C SER A 119 -3.94 26.70 -27.44
N LYS A 120 -4.80 26.80 -26.42
CA LYS A 120 -4.88 27.90 -25.46
C LYS A 120 -4.55 27.37 -24.05
N PRO A 121 -3.28 27.41 -23.64
CA PRO A 121 -2.81 26.79 -22.40
C PRO A 121 -3.55 27.25 -21.13
N ALA A 122 -3.96 28.53 -21.08
CA ALA A 122 -4.69 29.08 -19.94
C ALA A 122 -6.14 28.59 -19.80
N THR A 123 -6.71 28.00 -20.85
CA THR A 123 -8.09 27.51 -20.88
C THR A 123 -8.21 26.19 -21.68
N PRO A 124 -7.67 25.07 -21.16
CA PRO A 124 -7.82 23.77 -21.79
C PRO A 124 -9.29 23.39 -21.95
N VAL A 125 -9.64 22.69 -23.03
CA VAL A 125 -11.02 22.22 -23.26
C VAL A 125 -11.06 20.76 -23.66
N ILE A 126 -12.01 20.01 -23.10
CA ILE A 126 -12.28 18.63 -23.49
C ILE A 126 -12.98 18.61 -24.86
N LEU A 127 -12.42 17.87 -25.81
CA LEU A 127 -12.99 17.68 -27.14
C LEU A 127 -13.93 16.48 -27.19
N SER A 128 -13.49 15.34 -26.64
CA SER A 128 -14.27 14.10 -26.54
C SER A 128 -13.53 13.08 -25.66
N ASN A 129 -14.11 11.90 -25.52
CA ASN A 129 -13.49 10.73 -24.90
C ASN A 129 -13.69 9.48 -25.77
N LEU A 130 -12.93 8.44 -25.44
CA LEU A 130 -13.12 7.07 -25.89
C LEU A 130 -13.17 6.18 -24.66
N ASP A 131 -14.36 5.65 -24.39
CA ASP A 131 -14.55 4.57 -23.42
C ASP A 131 -14.00 3.27 -24.02
N THR A 132 -12.97 2.72 -23.39
CA THR A 132 -12.34 1.45 -23.78
C THR A 132 -13.00 0.25 -23.09
N GLY A 133 -13.72 0.48 -21.99
CA GLY A 133 -14.21 -0.55 -21.08
C GLY A 133 -13.13 -1.11 -20.13
N GLY A 134 -11.85 -0.87 -20.40
CA GLY A 134 -10.72 -1.33 -19.59
C GLY A 134 -10.14 -0.27 -18.66
N TYR A 135 -8.86 -0.41 -18.33
CA TYR A 135 -8.10 0.52 -17.48
C TYR A 135 -6.96 1.12 -18.30
N THR A 136 -7.12 2.35 -18.83
CA THR A 136 -6.11 2.94 -19.71
C THR A 136 -4.88 3.39 -18.92
N GLU A 137 -3.74 2.76 -19.21
CA GLU A 137 -2.42 3.02 -18.61
C GLU A 137 -1.66 4.03 -19.50
N GLY A 138 -1.04 3.54 -20.59
CA GLY A 138 -0.31 4.34 -21.58
C GLY A 138 -1.00 4.43 -22.95
N SER A 139 -0.55 5.34 -23.81
CA SER A 139 -0.99 5.39 -25.20
C SER A 139 0.07 5.94 -26.14
N SER A 140 0.04 5.52 -27.40
CA SER A 140 0.94 6.01 -28.44
C SER A 140 0.22 6.26 -29.76
N LEU A 141 0.70 7.25 -30.51
CA LEU A 141 0.05 7.71 -31.74
C LEU A 141 0.69 7.07 -32.97
N PHE A 142 -0.15 6.47 -33.82
CA PHE A 142 0.25 5.89 -35.11
C PHE A 142 -0.52 6.52 -36.26
N GLY A 143 -0.04 7.68 -36.73
CA GLY A 143 -0.64 8.43 -37.82
C GLY A 143 -2.03 8.97 -37.45
N LYS A 144 -3.09 8.28 -37.87
CA LYS A 144 -4.49 8.64 -37.55
C LYS A 144 -5.12 7.70 -36.51
N TYR A 145 -4.30 6.85 -35.89
CA TYR A 145 -4.73 5.90 -34.88
C TYR A 145 -4.07 6.22 -33.54
N ALA A 146 -4.77 5.89 -32.45
CA ALA A 146 -4.20 5.75 -31.13
C ALA A 146 -4.13 4.26 -30.80
N VAL A 147 -3.00 3.81 -30.25
CA VAL A 147 -2.80 2.47 -29.69
C VAL A 147 -2.66 2.66 -28.19
N ILE A 148 -3.48 1.96 -27.42
CA ILE A 148 -3.71 2.23 -26.01
C ILE A 148 -3.38 0.95 -25.24
N ALA A 149 -2.47 1.05 -24.28
CA ALA A 149 -2.27 0.03 -23.27
C ALA A 149 -3.42 0.18 -22.26
N ASP A 150 -4.31 -0.79 -22.21
CA ASP A 150 -5.60 -0.72 -21.52
C ASP A 150 -5.63 -1.70 -20.33
N GLY A 151 -4.48 -1.81 -19.64
CA GLY A 151 -4.32 -2.59 -18.43
C GLY A 151 -4.84 -4.01 -18.63
N PRO A 152 -5.87 -4.46 -17.88
CA PRO A 152 -6.38 -5.83 -17.94
C PRO A 152 -7.04 -6.21 -19.26
N HIS A 153 -7.35 -5.24 -20.13
CA HIS A 153 -7.95 -5.44 -21.45
C HIS A 153 -6.91 -5.54 -22.57
N GLY A 154 -5.61 -5.56 -22.26
CA GLY A 154 -4.55 -5.66 -23.23
C GLY A 154 -4.40 -4.37 -24.03
N VAL A 155 -4.39 -4.47 -25.36
CA VAL A 155 -4.11 -3.32 -26.23
C VAL A 155 -5.33 -2.97 -27.07
N GLN A 156 -5.80 -1.73 -26.95
CA GLN A 156 -6.92 -1.19 -27.72
C GLN A 156 -6.44 -0.27 -28.84
N ILE A 157 -7.11 -0.32 -30.00
CA ILE A 157 -6.75 0.49 -31.16
C ILE A 157 -7.95 1.33 -31.59
N ALA A 158 -7.74 2.64 -31.77
CA ALA A 158 -8.78 3.60 -32.10
C ALA A 158 -8.43 4.45 -33.33
N ASP A 159 -9.41 4.76 -34.19
CA ASP A 159 -9.29 5.78 -35.22
C ASP A 159 -9.62 7.16 -34.62
N ILE A 160 -8.62 8.05 -34.62
CA ILE A 160 -8.66 9.40 -34.07
C ILE A 160 -8.64 10.48 -35.17
N SER A 161 -8.94 10.12 -36.43
CA SER A 161 -9.02 11.09 -37.53
C SER A 161 -10.04 12.23 -37.29
N ASN A 162 -10.99 12.01 -36.38
CA ASN A 162 -11.86 13.04 -35.83
C ASN A 162 -11.75 13.05 -34.30
N LEU A 163 -10.97 13.99 -33.76
CA LEU A 163 -10.72 14.18 -32.33
C LEU A 163 -11.96 14.49 -31.48
N LYS A 164 -13.11 14.81 -32.11
CA LYS A 164 -14.39 15.00 -31.41
C LYS A 164 -15.27 13.75 -31.40
N LYS A 165 -14.85 12.71 -32.13
CA LYS A 165 -15.58 11.45 -32.26
C LYS A 165 -14.60 10.31 -32.59
N PRO A 166 -13.66 10.02 -31.67
CA PRO A 166 -12.79 8.86 -31.79
C PRO A 166 -13.63 7.58 -31.85
N LYS A 167 -13.08 6.54 -32.44
CA LYS A 167 -13.77 5.25 -32.57
C LYS A 167 -12.82 4.11 -32.29
N TRP A 168 -13.18 3.27 -31.34
CA TRP A 168 -12.60 1.95 -31.20
C TRP A 168 -12.76 1.15 -32.51
N ILE A 169 -11.70 0.46 -32.95
CA ILE A 169 -11.69 -0.32 -34.19
C ILE A 169 -11.26 -1.78 -34.02
N SER A 170 -10.44 -2.11 -33.01
CA SER A 170 -9.84 -3.44 -32.80
C SER A 170 -9.05 -3.50 -31.49
N GLU A 171 -8.63 -4.72 -31.11
CA GLU A 171 -7.86 -5.04 -29.91
C GLU A 171 -6.77 -6.10 -30.22
N ALA A 172 -5.81 -6.27 -29.31
CA ALA A 172 -4.80 -7.33 -29.31
C ALA A 172 -4.39 -7.70 -27.87
N TYR A 173 -4.00 -8.96 -27.64
CA TYR A 173 -3.60 -9.49 -26.33
C TYR A 173 -4.63 -9.21 -25.23
N ASN A 174 -5.91 -9.38 -25.53
CA ASN A 174 -7.04 -8.89 -24.74
C ASN A 174 -7.21 -9.51 -23.33
N LEU A 175 -6.30 -10.36 -22.87
CA LEU A 175 -6.25 -10.92 -21.52
C LEU A 175 -4.97 -10.55 -20.76
N ALA A 176 -3.97 -10.01 -21.44
CA ALA A 176 -2.70 -9.63 -20.83
C ALA A 176 -2.82 -8.25 -20.20
N TYR A 177 -2.09 -8.03 -19.10
CA TYR A 177 -1.98 -6.71 -18.50
C TYR A 177 -0.96 -5.87 -19.29
N ALA A 178 -1.35 -4.72 -19.83
CA ALA A 178 -0.49 -3.84 -20.61
C ALA A 178 -0.33 -2.46 -19.94
N TYR A 179 0.91 -2.06 -19.66
CA TYR A 179 1.23 -0.77 -19.02
C TYR A 179 1.56 0.32 -20.03
N ASP A 180 2.48 0.06 -20.96
CA ASP A 180 2.90 1.05 -21.95
C ASP A 180 3.09 0.46 -23.36
N VAL A 181 3.09 1.33 -24.36
CA VAL A 181 3.26 0.97 -25.77
C VAL A 181 4.09 2.00 -26.54
N VAL A 182 5.13 1.53 -27.22
CA VAL A 182 5.88 2.31 -28.23
C VAL A 182 5.78 1.70 -29.61
N ILE A 183 5.90 2.54 -30.64
CA ILE A 183 5.64 2.14 -32.03
C ILE A 183 6.80 2.54 -32.92
N GLN A 184 7.39 1.57 -33.63
CA GLN A 184 8.38 1.81 -34.67
C GLN A 184 7.99 1.09 -35.96
N ASP A 185 7.99 1.80 -37.09
CA ASP A 185 7.79 1.24 -38.44
C ASP A 185 6.54 0.36 -38.61
N GLY A 186 5.48 0.62 -37.83
CA GLY A 186 4.23 -0.16 -37.87
C GLY A 186 4.24 -1.42 -37.00
N THR A 187 5.24 -1.58 -36.13
CA THR A 187 5.26 -2.56 -35.05
C THR A 187 5.03 -1.86 -33.72
N ALA A 188 4.12 -2.40 -32.91
CA ALA A 188 3.94 -1.99 -31.52
C ALA A 188 4.73 -2.93 -30.60
N TYR A 189 5.43 -2.36 -29.63
CA TYR A 189 6.12 -3.02 -28.52
C TYR A 189 5.41 -2.62 -27.25
N VAL A 190 4.97 -3.61 -26.47
CA VAL A 190 4.05 -3.37 -25.35
C VAL A 190 4.64 -3.97 -24.08
N ALA A 191 4.75 -3.14 -23.04
CA ALA A 191 5.20 -3.52 -21.72
C ALA A 191 4.11 -4.35 -21.02
N GLY A 192 4.42 -5.62 -20.75
CA GLY A 192 3.50 -6.56 -20.12
C GLY A 192 3.71 -6.68 -18.61
N GLY A 193 2.60 -6.65 -17.86
CA GLY A 193 2.58 -6.85 -16.41
C GLY A 193 2.85 -8.30 -16.01
N GLY A 194 4.12 -8.71 -15.98
CA GLY A 194 4.60 -10.02 -15.51
C GLY A 194 5.05 -10.97 -16.60
N SER A 195 4.52 -10.82 -17.81
CA SER A 195 4.75 -11.77 -18.91
C SER A 195 5.92 -11.38 -19.83
N GLY A 196 6.49 -10.18 -19.66
CA GLY A 196 7.56 -9.63 -20.48
C GLY A 196 7.07 -8.65 -21.54
N LEU A 197 7.56 -8.76 -22.77
CA LEU A 197 7.27 -7.84 -23.87
C LEU A 197 6.37 -8.48 -24.95
N PHE A 198 5.27 -7.82 -25.31
CA PHE A 198 4.41 -8.23 -26.43
C PHE A 198 4.74 -7.47 -27.71
N THR A 199 4.60 -8.14 -28.87
CA THR A 199 4.81 -7.53 -30.20
C THR A 199 3.57 -7.63 -31.09
N ILE A 200 3.22 -6.52 -31.76
CA ILE A 200 2.01 -6.42 -32.59
C ILE A 200 2.33 -5.86 -33.98
N ASP A 201 1.85 -6.52 -35.04
CA ASP A 201 1.86 -6.03 -36.43
C ASP A 201 0.66 -5.09 -36.67
N LEU A 202 0.93 -3.79 -36.86
CA LEU A 202 -0.06 -2.75 -37.14
C LEU A 202 -0.15 -2.39 -38.63
N SER A 203 0.34 -3.23 -39.54
CA SER A 203 0.19 -3.01 -40.99
C SER A 203 -1.28 -2.90 -41.42
N VAL A 204 -2.18 -3.58 -40.70
CA VAL A 204 -3.64 -3.44 -40.83
C VAL A 204 -4.24 -3.18 -39.45
N PRO A 205 -4.34 -1.92 -39.00
CA PRO A 205 -4.75 -1.61 -37.63
C PRO A 205 -6.12 -2.18 -37.24
N LYS A 206 -7.05 -2.37 -38.19
CA LYS A 206 -8.38 -2.98 -37.95
C LYS A 206 -8.37 -4.50 -37.74
N ALA A 207 -7.23 -5.13 -37.98
CA ALA A 207 -7.00 -6.56 -37.82
C ALA A 207 -5.52 -6.74 -37.44
N PRO A 208 -5.12 -6.22 -36.26
CA PRO A 208 -3.75 -6.33 -35.80
C PRO A 208 -3.38 -7.80 -35.65
N LYS A 209 -2.10 -8.13 -35.76
CA LYS A 209 -1.63 -9.51 -35.49
C LYS A 209 -0.74 -9.50 -34.27
N GLU A 210 -1.09 -10.37 -33.33
CA GLU A 210 -0.25 -10.76 -32.20
C GLU A 210 0.90 -11.61 -32.72
N MET A 211 2.13 -11.10 -32.60
CA MET A 211 3.30 -11.71 -33.24
C MET A 211 4.13 -12.57 -32.29
N GLY A 212 4.12 -12.27 -30.99
CA GLY A 212 4.81 -13.06 -29.98
C GLY A 212 4.96 -12.35 -28.63
N LEU A 213 5.22 -13.15 -27.61
CA LEU A 213 5.62 -12.76 -26.27
C LEU A 213 7.11 -13.09 -26.08
N ILE A 214 7.87 -12.14 -25.57
CA ILE A 214 9.27 -12.31 -25.17
C ILE A 214 9.31 -12.29 -23.65
N PRO A 215 9.62 -13.42 -22.99
CA PRO A 215 9.76 -13.47 -21.54
C PRO A 215 10.90 -12.54 -21.12
N LEU A 216 10.61 -11.65 -20.18
CA LEU A 216 11.56 -10.80 -19.49
C LEU A 216 11.27 -10.94 -17.99
N ASP A 217 12.32 -10.83 -17.18
CA ASP A 217 12.14 -10.86 -15.73
C ASP A 217 11.46 -9.59 -15.27
N GLY A 218 10.56 -9.72 -14.29
CA GLY A 218 9.87 -8.60 -13.67
C GLY A 218 8.69 -8.03 -14.45
N PHE A 219 7.99 -7.10 -13.78
CA PHE A 219 6.87 -6.37 -14.36
C PHE A 219 7.39 -5.26 -15.25
N GLN A 220 7.05 -5.31 -16.54
CA GLN A 220 7.46 -4.27 -17.48
C GLN A 220 6.48 -3.10 -17.38
N TYR A 221 6.90 -2.00 -16.76
CA TYR A 221 6.06 -0.81 -16.57
C TYR A 221 6.15 0.16 -17.75
N ASP A 222 7.34 0.27 -18.37
CA ASP A 222 7.59 1.27 -19.41
C ASP A 222 8.50 0.72 -20.49
N VAL A 223 8.37 1.25 -21.71
CA VAL A 223 9.18 0.89 -22.87
C VAL A 223 9.61 2.14 -23.64
N GLU A 224 10.89 2.23 -24.00
CA GLU A 224 11.42 3.40 -24.69
C GLU A 224 12.29 3.04 -25.89
N LEU A 225 12.17 3.83 -26.96
CA LEU A 225 12.93 3.65 -28.20
C LEU A 225 14.11 4.62 -28.28
N LEU A 226 15.33 4.08 -28.38
CA LEU A 226 16.54 4.90 -28.52
C LEU A 226 17.60 4.22 -29.37
N GLY A 227 18.11 4.95 -30.37
CA GLY A 227 19.25 4.50 -31.19
C GLY A 227 18.98 3.23 -32.01
N GLY A 228 17.72 2.90 -32.30
CA GLY A 228 17.34 1.65 -33.00
C GLY A 228 17.33 0.41 -32.09
N LYS A 229 17.32 0.61 -30.77
CA LYS A 229 17.08 -0.39 -29.74
C LYS A 229 15.79 -0.08 -28.99
N LEU A 230 15.28 -1.09 -28.30
CA LEU A 230 14.18 -0.97 -27.36
C LEU A 230 14.70 -1.20 -25.94
N TYR A 231 14.27 -0.37 -25.01
CA TYR A 231 14.54 -0.49 -23.59
C TYR A 231 13.23 -0.78 -22.87
N ALA A 232 13.22 -1.67 -21.89
CA ALA A 232 12.05 -1.99 -21.09
C ALA A 232 12.39 -1.92 -19.60
N ALA A 233 11.62 -1.17 -18.82
CA ALA A 233 11.77 -1.03 -17.37
C ALA A 233 11.01 -2.15 -16.67
N GLY A 234 11.76 -3.12 -16.14
CA GLY A 234 11.25 -4.40 -15.67
C GLY A 234 11.16 -4.53 -14.16
N ALA A 235 10.83 -3.50 -13.39
CA ALA A 235 10.76 -3.57 -11.92
C ALA A 235 11.97 -4.31 -11.30
N TRP A 236 11.76 -5.43 -10.59
CA TRP A 236 12.83 -6.27 -10.01
C TRP A 236 13.69 -7.04 -11.05
N GLY A 237 13.37 -6.94 -12.33
CA GLY A 237 14.12 -7.47 -13.46
C GLY A 237 15.00 -6.43 -14.16
N ASP A 238 15.21 -5.26 -13.53
CA ASP A 238 16.07 -4.18 -14.02
C ASP A 238 15.63 -3.60 -15.38
N VAL A 239 16.52 -2.93 -16.13
CA VAL A 239 16.23 -2.43 -17.48
C VAL A 239 16.75 -3.41 -18.54
N SER A 240 15.83 -4.01 -19.28
CA SER A 240 16.13 -4.91 -20.41
C SER A 240 16.44 -4.13 -21.69
N VAL A 241 17.53 -4.47 -22.39
CA VAL A 241 17.95 -3.84 -23.65
C VAL A 241 17.82 -4.81 -24.81
N LEU A 242 16.94 -4.49 -25.77
CA LEU A 242 16.60 -5.37 -26.89
C LEU A 242 17.04 -4.80 -28.25
N ASP A 243 17.65 -5.66 -29.06
CA ASP A 243 17.87 -5.42 -30.49
C ASP A 243 16.57 -5.66 -31.24
N ILE A 244 16.13 -4.65 -32.01
CA ILE A 244 14.87 -4.66 -32.78
C ILE A 244 15.10 -4.64 -34.31
N SER A 245 16.28 -5.03 -34.78
CA SER A 245 16.59 -5.20 -36.20
C SER A 245 15.64 -6.17 -36.92
N HIS A 246 15.04 -7.09 -36.16
CA HIS A 246 13.94 -7.94 -36.57
C HIS A 246 12.69 -7.56 -35.77
N SER A 247 11.83 -6.72 -36.36
CA SER A 247 10.80 -5.99 -35.61
C SER A 247 9.87 -6.87 -34.76
N PHE A 248 9.58 -8.11 -35.18
CA PHE A 248 8.69 -9.03 -34.45
C PHE A 248 9.41 -10.10 -33.61
N GLN A 249 10.74 -10.05 -33.59
CA GLN A 249 11.58 -10.92 -32.80
C GLN A 249 12.69 -10.11 -32.10
N PRO A 250 12.34 -9.14 -31.25
CA PRO A 250 13.33 -8.50 -30.39
C PRO A 250 14.18 -9.51 -29.64
N VAL A 251 15.48 -9.25 -29.56
CA VAL A 251 16.44 -10.12 -28.88
C VAL A 251 17.02 -9.36 -27.70
N LEU A 252 16.87 -9.91 -26.49
CA LEU A 252 17.55 -9.39 -25.30
C LEU A 252 19.06 -9.46 -25.53
N THR A 253 19.72 -8.30 -25.47
CA THR A 253 21.17 -8.16 -25.69
C THR A 253 21.94 -7.88 -24.42
N GLU A 254 21.31 -7.18 -23.47
CA GLU A 254 21.93 -6.68 -22.24
C GLU A 254 20.85 -6.37 -21.20
N ILE A 255 21.25 -6.40 -19.93
CA ILE A 255 20.45 -5.92 -18.79
C ILE A 255 21.29 -4.82 -18.11
N ILE A 256 20.69 -3.65 -17.90
CA ILE A 256 21.29 -2.56 -17.13
C ILE A 256 20.78 -2.70 -15.71
N SER A 257 21.63 -3.19 -14.80
CA SER A 257 21.25 -3.33 -13.39
C SER A 257 20.90 -1.97 -12.78
N THR A 258 19.70 -1.93 -12.21
CA THR A 258 19.25 -0.88 -11.32
C THR A 258 19.44 -1.37 -9.88
N SER A 259 19.40 -0.48 -8.89
CA SER A 259 19.59 -0.92 -7.51
C SER A 259 18.23 -1.23 -6.85
N GLY A 260 17.16 -0.59 -7.31
CA GLY A 260 15.77 -0.90 -7.00
C GLY A 260 14.97 -1.19 -8.27
N TRP A 261 13.64 -1.02 -8.20
CA TRP A 261 12.75 -1.35 -9.31
C TRP A 261 12.71 -0.24 -10.36
N ALA A 262 13.04 -0.56 -11.61
CA ALA A 262 12.86 0.36 -12.73
C ALA A 262 11.37 0.57 -13.04
N MET A 263 10.91 1.82 -12.92
CA MET A 263 9.49 2.21 -13.06
C MET A 263 9.20 2.91 -14.39
N ALA A 264 10.08 3.82 -14.83
CA ALA A 264 9.89 4.59 -16.06
C ALA A 264 11.23 4.91 -16.74
N LEU A 265 11.16 5.23 -18.03
CA LEU A 265 12.29 5.48 -18.92
C LEU A 265 12.04 6.76 -19.73
N GLN A 266 13.14 7.46 -20.06
CA GLN A 266 13.08 8.51 -21.06
C GLN A 266 14.38 8.59 -21.87
N ALA A 267 14.26 8.60 -23.19
CA ALA A 267 15.38 8.89 -24.07
C ALA A 267 15.72 10.38 -24.03
N VAL A 268 16.98 10.72 -23.70
CA VAL A 268 17.44 12.12 -23.67
C VAL A 268 18.73 12.27 -24.47
N GLY A 269 18.57 12.68 -25.72
CA GLY A 269 19.67 12.76 -26.68
C GLY A 269 20.25 11.38 -26.97
N SER A 270 21.45 11.09 -26.46
CA SER A 270 22.11 9.77 -26.56
C SER A 270 22.18 9.03 -25.21
N ASN A 271 21.48 9.53 -24.20
CA ASN A 271 21.44 8.97 -22.86
C ASN A 271 20.06 8.36 -22.59
N LEU A 272 19.99 7.50 -21.59
CA LEU A 272 18.74 6.98 -21.03
C LEU A 272 18.61 7.47 -19.60
N LEU A 273 17.51 8.14 -19.30
CA LEU A 273 17.11 8.47 -17.94
C LEU A 273 16.21 7.34 -17.43
N VAL A 274 16.55 6.76 -16.29
CA VAL A 274 15.85 5.64 -15.65
C VAL A 274 15.34 6.11 -14.31
N MET A 275 14.04 5.93 -14.07
CA MET A 275 13.39 6.24 -12.81
C MET A 275 13.36 4.94 -12.03
N ASP A 276 14.33 4.79 -11.13
CA ASP A 276 14.41 3.67 -10.20
C ASP A 276 13.60 4.07 -8.97
N GLY A 277 12.50 3.36 -8.70
CA GLY A 277 11.49 3.81 -7.76
C GLY A 277 12.08 4.14 -6.40
N ALA A 278 12.75 3.21 -5.73
CA ALA A 278 13.32 3.44 -4.40
C ALA A 278 14.69 4.15 -4.39
N ASP A 279 15.49 4.01 -5.47
CA ASP A 279 16.87 4.54 -5.49
C ASP A 279 17.06 5.81 -6.35
N GLY A 280 15.96 6.38 -6.81
CA GLY A 280 15.88 7.66 -7.48
C GLY A 280 16.19 7.65 -8.98
N ALA A 281 16.49 8.82 -9.54
CA ALA A 281 16.64 8.96 -10.99
C ALA A 281 18.10 8.75 -11.44
N LYS A 282 18.35 7.81 -12.36
CA LYS A 282 19.67 7.42 -12.84
C LYS A 282 19.85 7.80 -14.32
N LEU A 283 20.91 8.54 -14.65
CA LEU A 283 21.23 8.91 -16.03
C LEU A 283 22.35 8.03 -16.58
N TYR A 284 22.08 7.25 -17.63
CA TYR A 284 23.05 6.38 -18.28
C TYR A 284 23.53 6.93 -19.62
N ASP A 285 24.85 6.91 -19.82
CA ASP A 285 25.50 7.10 -21.11
C ASP A 285 25.43 5.82 -21.94
N LEU A 286 24.84 5.89 -23.13
CA LEU A 286 24.73 4.75 -24.04
C LEU A 286 25.71 4.83 -25.21
N CYS A 287 26.54 5.87 -25.30
CA CYS A 287 27.57 5.99 -26.34
C CYS A 287 28.82 5.15 -26.03
N ALA A 288 28.99 4.74 -24.78
CA ALA A 288 30.03 3.78 -24.41
C ALA A 288 29.71 2.38 -24.98
N GLN A 289 30.73 1.51 -25.04
CA GLN A 289 30.55 0.15 -25.54
C GLN A 289 29.56 -0.67 -24.69
N GLN A 290 29.40 -0.28 -23.43
CA GLN A 290 28.36 -0.72 -22.48
C GLN A 290 27.76 0.52 -21.82
N PRO A 291 26.47 0.49 -21.43
CA PRO A 291 25.85 1.55 -20.64
C PRO A 291 26.69 1.91 -19.42
N GLN A 292 26.90 3.20 -19.17
CA GLN A 292 27.64 3.70 -18.00
C GLN A 292 26.78 4.67 -17.22
N LEU A 293 26.62 4.44 -15.92
CA LEU A 293 25.94 5.38 -15.03
C LEU A 293 26.75 6.69 -14.96
N ARG A 294 26.14 7.82 -15.33
CA ARG A 294 26.74 9.17 -15.26
C ARG A 294 26.46 9.85 -13.93
N SER A 295 25.23 9.75 -13.45
CA SER A 295 24.77 10.41 -12.23
C SER A 295 23.50 9.76 -11.69
N THR A 296 23.24 9.98 -10.40
CA THR A 296 22.02 9.58 -9.71
C THR A 296 21.50 10.74 -8.88
N VAL A 297 20.19 10.97 -8.92
CA VAL A 297 19.47 11.85 -7.99
C VAL A 297 18.82 10.96 -6.94
N THR A 298 19.45 10.86 -5.77
CA THR A 298 19.03 9.98 -4.66
C THR A 298 18.12 10.67 -3.64
N LYS A 299 17.92 11.99 -3.75
CA LYS A 299 17.11 12.77 -2.80
C LYS A 299 15.62 12.69 -3.15
N GLY A 300 15.10 11.48 -3.23
CA GLY A 300 13.71 11.13 -3.48
C GLY A 300 13.27 9.96 -2.59
N GLY A 301 11.97 9.77 -2.46
CA GLY A 301 11.35 8.56 -1.94
C GLY A 301 11.08 7.65 -3.13
N PHE A 302 9.81 7.34 -3.39
CA PHE A 302 9.44 6.53 -4.56
C PHE A 302 9.27 7.39 -5.84
N ILE A 303 10.23 7.39 -6.77
CA ILE A 303 10.12 8.09 -8.07
C ILE A 303 9.36 7.24 -9.10
N LEU A 304 8.18 7.71 -9.50
CA LEU A 304 7.30 7.02 -10.46
C LEU A 304 7.60 7.36 -11.92
N ALA A 305 7.81 8.65 -12.19
CA ALA A 305 7.88 9.18 -13.55
C ALA A 305 8.77 10.43 -13.60
N GLY A 306 9.21 10.80 -14.80
CA GLY A 306 9.91 12.05 -14.99
C GLY A 306 10.13 12.43 -16.45
N ALA A 307 10.52 13.67 -16.67
CA ALA A 307 10.82 14.19 -18.00
C ALA A 307 11.96 15.20 -17.93
N MET A 308 12.86 15.12 -18.89
CA MET A 308 14.00 16.01 -19.06
C MET A 308 14.05 16.56 -20.48
N GLU A 309 14.21 17.88 -20.59
CA GLU A 309 14.47 18.56 -21.85
C GLU A 309 15.46 19.72 -21.62
N ASN A 310 16.43 19.89 -22.53
CA ASN A 310 17.39 21.01 -22.50
C ASN A 310 18.14 21.19 -21.15
N GLY A 311 18.40 20.10 -20.44
CA GLY A 311 19.08 20.12 -19.14
C GLY A 311 18.17 20.49 -17.96
N LYS A 312 16.86 20.61 -18.14
CA LYS A 312 15.89 20.74 -17.05
C LYS A 312 15.14 19.42 -16.90
N ALA A 313 15.17 18.82 -15.72
CA ALA A 313 14.44 17.60 -15.40
C ALA A 313 13.37 17.85 -14.34
N PHE A 314 12.25 17.15 -14.47
CA PHE A 314 11.16 17.12 -13.50
C PHE A 314 10.84 15.67 -13.16
N PHE A 315 10.82 15.34 -11.87
CA PHE A 315 10.53 14.00 -11.37
C PHE A 315 9.27 14.03 -10.51
N LEU A 316 8.43 13.01 -10.60
CA LEU A 316 7.29 12.80 -9.72
C LEU A 316 7.63 11.71 -8.71
N ASP A 317 7.61 12.11 -7.45
CA ASP A 317 7.96 11.32 -6.29
C ASP A 317 6.74 11.20 -5.38
N LYS A 318 6.45 9.99 -4.89
CA LYS A 318 5.30 9.75 -4.00
C LYS A 318 5.44 10.49 -2.66
N GLU A 319 6.67 10.66 -2.17
CA GLU A 319 6.96 11.25 -0.85
C GLU A 319 7.31 12.74 -0.92
N TYR A 320 7.88 13.20 -2.04
CA TYR A 320 8.34 14.58 -2.18
C TYR A 320 7.62 15.38 -3.29
N GLY A 321 6.67 14.76 -3.97
CA GLY A 321 5.91 15.36 -5.06
C GLY A 321 6.77 15.64 -6.29
N MET A 322 6.62 16.81 -6.90
CA MET A 322 7.40 17.20 -8.06
C MET A 322 8.74 17.81 -7.65
N MET A 323 9.83 17.25 -8.14
CA MET A 323 11.19 17.79 -8.00
C MET A 323 11.67 18.37 -9.32
N ALA A 324 12.20 19.60 -9.30
CA ALA A 324 12.88 20.21 -10.43
C ALA A 324 14.40 20.10 -10.24
N VAL A 325 15.09 19.55 -11.24
CA VAL A 325 16.52 19.28 -11.19
C VAL A 325 17.23 19.87 -12.41
N ASP A 326 18.31 20.60 -12.18
CA ASP A 326 19.18 21.13 -13.20
C ASP A 326 20.27 20.11 -13.56
N TYR A 327 20.33 19.74 -14.84
CA TYR A 327 21.30 18.86 -15.48
C TYR A 327 22.25 19.62 -16.43
N ALA A 328 22.44 20.93 -16.22
CA ALA A 328 23.44 21.71 -16.95
C ALA A 328 24.84 21.05 -16.93
N ASP A 329 25.20 20.43 -15.80
CA ASP A 329 26.27 19.42 -15.72
C ASP A 329 25.64 18.03 -15.48
N PRO A 330 25.58 17.15 -16.50
CA PRO A 330 24.97 15.84 -16.37
C PRO A 330 25.67 14.90 -15.37
N SER A 331 26.88 15.22 -14.91
CA SER A 331 27.61 14.46 -13.90
C SER A 331 27.38 14.95 -12.47
N ASP A 332 26.83 16.16 -12.31
CA ASP A 332 26.54 16.82 -11.03
C ASP A 332 25.16 17.49 -11.11
N PRO A 333 24.07 16.70 -11.21
CA PRO A 333 22.72 17.26 -11.22
C PRO A 333 22.43 17.99 -9.92
N LYS A 334 21.60 19.05 -9.97
CA LYS A 334 21.30 19.90 -8.82
C LYS A 334 19.81 20.03 -8.60
N LEU A 335 19.32 19.64 -7.43
CA LEU A 335 17.95 19.91 -7.02
C LEU A 335 17.76 21.42 -6.92
N VAL A 336 16.85 21.96 -7.72
CA VAL A 336 16.54 23.40 -7.81
C VAL A 336 15.40 23.73 -6.87
N SER A 337 14.30 22.99 -7.00
CA SER A 337 13.08 23.24 -6.26
C SER A 337 12.26 21.96 -6.09
N ARG A 338 11.36 21.96 -5.12
CA ARG A 338 10.34 20.92 -4.96
C ARG A 338 8.98 21.52 -4.63
N TRP A 339 7.95 20.81 -5.00
CA TRP A 339 6.56 21.09 -4.66
C TRP A 339 5.83 19.78 -4.44
N MET A 340 5.20 19.64 -3.29
CA MET A 340 4.32 18.51 -3.02
C MET A 340 2.87 18.93 -3.24
N PRO A 341 2.07 18.19 -4.03
CA PRO A 341 0.63 18.40 -4.03
C PRO A 341 0.04 18.01 -2.67
N ALA A 342 -1.15 18.52 -2.35
CA ALA A 342 -1.95 18.04 -1.23
C ALA A 342 -2.39 16.59 -1.47
N LEU A 343 -1.49 15.66 -1.16
CA LEU A 343 -1.69 14.22 -1.15
C LEU A 343 -2.38 13.85 0.17
N ASP A 344 -3.27 12.86 0.15
CA ASP A 344 -3.97 12.39 1.35
C ASP A 344 -4.65 13.50 2.19
N GLY A 345 -5.65 14.18 1.63
CA GLY A 345 -6.36 15.23 2.35
C GLY A 345 -7.06 14.68 3.60
N ARG A 346 -6.60 15.07 4.80
CA ARG A 346 -7.09 14.56 6.09
C ARG A 346 -8.11 15.44 6.78
N ARG A 347 -7.80 16.71 6.98
CA ARG A 347 -8.71 17.69 7.62
C ARG A 347 -8.78 18.96 6.81
N VAL A 348 -9.96 19.57 6.81
CA VAL A 348 -10.21 20.82 6.10
C VAL A 348 -10.68 21.89 7.08
N THR A 349 -10.06 23.06 7.02
CA THR A 349 -10.48 24.23 7.80
C THR A 349 -10.64 25.41 6.87
N PHE A 350 -11.80 26.08 6.94
CA PHE A 350 -12.14 27.18 6.04
C PHE A 350 -12.27 28.51 6.79
N ASN A 351 -11.63 29.55 6.25
CA ASN A 351 -11.65 30.91 6.82
C ASN A 351 -11.71 31.97 5.71
N GLY A 352 -12.91 32.52 5.46
CA GLY A 352 -13.11 33.55 4.45
C GLY A 352 -12.92 32.98 3.04
N SER A 353 -11.81 33.29 2.37
CA SER A 353 -11.42 32.65 1.11
C SER A 353 -10.30 31.62 1.26
N ALA A 354 -9.64 31.55 2.42
CA ALA A 354 -8.54 30.63 2.66
C ALA A 354 -9.06 29.26 3.12
N CYS A 355 -8.52 28.19 2.52
CA CYS A 355 -8.79 26.81 2.89
C CYS A 355 -7.49 26.12 3.29
N TYR A 356 -7.40 25.66 4.53
CA TYR A 356 -6.28 24.90 5.07
C TYR A 356 -6.60 23.42 4.95
N VAL A 357 -5.73 22.69 4.27
CA VAL A 357 -5.82 21.24 4.13
C VAL A 357 -4.57 20.63 4.73
N SER A 358 -4.74 19.81 5.77
CA SER A 358 -3.68 18.93 6.23
C SER A 358 -3.64 17.71 5.32
N GLY A 359 -2.50 17.46 4.69
CA GLY A 359 -2.28 16.41 3.72
C GLY A 359 -1.39 15.28 4.22
N GLY A 360 -1.42 14.98 5.53
CA GLY A 360 -0.56 13.95 6.10
C GLY A 360 0.92 14.23 5.87
N LEU A 361 1.63 13.32 5.19
CA LEU A 361 3.04 13.49 4.83
C LEU A 361 3.28 14.67 3.86
N SER A 362 2.28 15.12 3.11
CA SER A 362 2.40 16.33 2.29
C SER A 362 2.39 17.62 3.09
N GLY A 363 2.16 17.56 4.41
CA GLY A 363 2.20 18.73 5.29
C GLY A 363 0.90 19.53 5.25
N MET A 364 0.99 20.85 5.36
CA MET A 364 -0.19 21.74 5.35
C MET A 364 -0.21 22.59 4.08
N HIS A 365 -1.33 22.54 3.35
CA HIS A 365 -1.58 23.31 2.14
C HIS A 365 -2.62 24.41 2.40
N VAL A 366 -2.44 25.57 1.77
CA VAL A 366 -3.38 26.69 1.83
C VAL A 366 -3.82 27.04 0.42
N PHE A 367 -5.13 27.00 0.19
CA PHE A 367 -5.74 27.35 -1.08
C PHE A 367 -6.58 28.63 -0.96
N ASP A 368 -6.43 29.55 -1.91
CA ASP A 368 -7.38 30.64 -2.14
C ASP A 368 -8.57 30.14 -2.97
N LEU A 369 -9.74 30.15 -2.35
CA LEU A 369 -11.02 29.76 -2.93
C LEU A 369 -11.84 30.95 -3.41
N SER A 370 -11.23 32.12 -3.60
CA SER A 370 -11.87 33.28 -4.27
C SER A 370 -12.38 32.92 -5.67
N ASP A 371 -11.68 32.01 -6.36
CA ASP A 371 -12.20 31.25 -7.50
C ASP A 371 -12.23 29.76 -7.15
N TRP A 372 -13.32 29.31 -6.55
CA TRP A 372 -13.53 27.89 -6.22
C TRP A 372 -13.51 26.92 -7.41
N ILE A 373 -13.64 27.38 -8.68
CA ILE A 373 -13.50 26.50 -9.86
C ILE A 373 -12.03 26.25 -10.15
N ARG A 374 -11.17 27.24 -9.84
CA ARG A 374 -9.72 27.17 -9.95
C ARG A 374 -9.05 27.61 -8.63
N PRO A 375 -9.12 26.78 -7.57
CA PRO A 375 -8.39 27.02 -6.33
C PRO A 375 -6.91 27.28 -6.63
N ALA A 376 -6.38 28.37 -6.09
CA ALA A 376 -4.96 28.69 -6.22
C ALA A 376 -4.24 28.28 -4.93
N GLU A 377 -3.24 27.43 -5.03
CA GLU A 377 -2.39 27.12 -3.89
C GLU A 377 -1.46 28.31 -3.62
N THR A 378 -1.53 28.87 -2.41
CA THR A 378 -0.81 30.09 -2.07
C THR A 378 0.30 29.86 -1.05
N TYR A 379 0.26 28.75 -0.32
CA TYR A 379 1.24 28.42 0.71
C TYR A 379 1.27 26.91 0.98
N TRP A 380 2.47 26.39 1.20
CA TRP A 380 2.74 25.02 1.60
C TRP A 380 3.73 25.02 2.77
N TYR A 381 3.43 24.25 3.82
CA TYR A 381 4.31 24.00 4.96
C TYR A 381 4.69 22.53 5.01
N ASP A 382 5.95 22.27 4.68
CA ASP A 382 6.59 20.96 4.86
C ASP A 382 6.91 20.72 6.34
N THR A 383 6.38 19.63 6.86
CA THR A 383 6.54 19.15 8.24
C THR A 383 7.85 18.39 8.46
N SER A 384 8.69 18.22 7.43
CA SER A 384 10.00 17.55 7.47
C SER A 384 9.90 16.12 8.01
N GLY A 385 9.00 15.32 7.42
CA GLY A 385 8.73 13.92 7.81
C GLY A 385 7.57 13.77 8.79
N GLY A 386 7.14 14.85 9.45
CA GLY A 386 5.95 14.83 10.29
C GLY A 386 4.65 14.62 9.51
N TYR A 387 3.73 13.82 10.04
CA TYR A 387 2.42 13.60 9.45
C TYR A 387 1.41 14.65 9.95
N ALA A 388 1.06 15.63 9.11
CA ALA A 388 0.13 16.73 9.39
C ALA A 388 -1.32 16.24 9.52
N ASN A 389 -1.97 16.53 10.66
CA ASN A 389 -3.32 16.03 10.94
C ASN A 389 -4.40 17.10 10.88
N LYS A 390 -4.32 18.15 11.71
CA LYS A 390 -5.43 19.08 11.90
C LYS A 390 -4.94 20.50 12.10
N VAL A 391 -5.63 21.44 11.45
CA VAL A 391 -5.46 22.89 11.67
C VAL A 391 -6.66 23.40 12.47
N ILE A 392 -6.41 24.19 13.51
CA ILE A 392 -7.47 24.91 14.24
C ILE A 392 -7.13 26.38 14.32
N LEU A 393 -8.16 27.23 14.23
CA LEU A 393 -8.03 28.69 14.24
C LEU A 393 -8.53 29.26 15.56
N ASP A 394 -7.76 30.19 16.13
CA ASP A 394 -8.15 31.04 17.26
C ASP A 394 -7.88 32.50 16.91
N GLY A 395 -8.92 33.18 16.39
CA GLY A 395 -8.81 34.56 15.93
C GLY A 395 -7.74 34.73 14.84
N GLY A 396 -6.64 35.41 15.18
CA GLY A 396 -5.53 35.68 14.27
C GLY A 396 -4.39 34.64 14.31
N ILE A 397 -4.61 33.47 14.93
CA ILE A 397 -3.61 32.43 15.11
C ILE A 397 -4.13 31.10 14.58
N ALA A 398 -3.26 30.29 13.98
CA ALA A 398 -3.55 28.91 13.59
C ALA A 398 -2.59 27.93 14.29
N TYR A 399 -3.10 26.74 14.60
CA TYR A 399 -2.36 25.66 15.24
C TYR A 399 -2.45 24.40 14.37
N LEU A 400 -1.31 23.85 13.97
CA LEU A 400 -1.19 22.62 13.20
C LEU A 400 -0.67 21.50 14.12
N SER A 401 -1.40 20.39 14.23
CA SER A 401 -0.87 19.17 14.84
C SER A 401 -0.20 18.27 13.82
N SER A 402 0.88 17.63 14.24
CA SER A 402 1.60 16.60 13.51
C SER A 402 1.96 15.41 14.41
N HIS A 403 2.11 14.22 13.83
CA HIS A 403 2.58 13.01 14.52
C HIS A 403 3.56 12.23 13.62
N LEU A 404 4.20 11.17 14.11
CA LEU A 404 5.28 10.39 13.43
C LEU A 404 6.53 11.23 13.14
N ASP A 405 7.67 10.94 13.80
CA ASP A 405 8.99 11.59 13.62
C ASP A 405 9.05 13.13 13.60
N ALA A 406 7.94 13.80 13.92
CA ALA A 406 7.84 15.24 13.93
C ALA A 406 8.70 15.81 15.06
N ALA A 407 9.69 16.63 14.71
CA ALA A 407 10.45 17.42 15.69
C ALA A 407 9.54 18.40 16.48
N GLU A 408 8.42 18.79 15.88
CA GLU A 408 7.45 19.74 16.42
C GLU A 408 6.01 19.20 16.24
N PRO A 409 5.47 18.42 17.20
CA PRO A 409 4.11 17.87 17.12
C PRO A 409 3.00 18.94 17.14
N LEU A 410 3.31 20.18 17.54
CA LEU A 410 2.42 21.33 17.41
C LEU A 410 3.19 22.53 16.84
N VAL A 411 2.69 23.09 15.75
CA VAL A 411 3.25 24.30 15.12
C VAL A 411 2.22 25.43 15.15
N VAL A 412 2.65 26.65 15.45
CA VAL A 412 1.79 27.83 15.61
C VAL A 412 2.11 28.88 14.55
N PHE A 413 1.08 29.41 13.91
CA PHE A 413 1.17 30.41 12.84
C PHE A 413 0.42 31.70 13.17
N ASP A 414 1.01 32.83 12.82
CA ASP A 414 0.34 34.12 12.72
C ASP A 414 -0.43 34.21 11.39
N MET A 415 -1.69 34.65 11.48
CA MET A 415 -2.67 34.69 10.40
C MET A 415 -2.98 36.11 9.92
N ALA A 416 -2.06 37.07 10.10
CA ALA A 416 -2.22 38.41 9.55
C ALA A 416 -2.43 38.39 8.02
N ASN A 417 -1.82 37.42 7.33
CA ASN A 417 -2.19 37.03 5.97
C ASN A 417 -2.66 35.56 5.96
N PRO A 418 -3.98 35.30 5.92
CA PRO A 418 -4.51 33.94 5.93
C PRO A 418 -4.04 33.07 4.75
N LEU A 419 -3.68 33.67 3.61
CA LEU A 419 -3.18 32.97 2.43
C LEU A 419 -1.68 32.69 2.46
N SER A 420 -0.95 33.29 3.42
CA SER A 420 0.49 33.04 3.63
C SER A 420 0.83 33.12 5.12
N PRO A 421 0.40 32.11 5.90
CA PRO A 421 0.66 32.05 7.33
C PRO A 421 2.15 32.12 7.68
N GLN A 422 2.48 32.69 8.84
CA GLN A 422 3.87 32.83 9.29
C GLN A 422 4.10 32.05 10.58
N LYS A 423 5.03 31.10 10.62
CA LYS A 423 5.36 30.34 11.84
C LYS A 423 5.88 31.27 12.94
N ILE A 424 5.33 31.18 14.15
CA ILE A 424 5.68 32.05 15.30
C ILE A 424 6.01 31.29 16.60
N GLY A 425 5.68 30.00 16.68
CA GLY A 425 5.90 29.17 17.87
C GLY A 425 5.70 27.69 17.56
N ALA A 426 6.13 26.82 18.47
CA ALA A 426 5.95 25.37 18.38
C ALA A 426 6.09 24.71 19.75
N VAL A 427 5.58 23.49 19.90
CA VAL A 427 5.93 22.57 21.00
C VAL A 427 6.94 21.57 20.47
N PRO A 428 8.15 21.45 21.06
CA PRO A 428 9.14 20.47 20.63
C PRO A 428 8.74 19.05 21.06
N ASN A 429 9.19 18.05 20.33
CA ASN A 429 9.04 16.64 20.69
C ASN A 429 10.05 16.23 21.79
N ASP A 430 9.73 16.56 23.05
CA ASP A 430 10.55 16.23 24.23
C ASP A 430 9.86 15.23 25.17
N GLU A 431 10.47 14.92 26.32
CA GLU A 431 9.93 13.97 27.31
C GLU A 431 8.49 14.29 27.75
N ALA A 432 8.04 15.56 27.70
CA ALA A 432 6.69 15.94 28.09
C ALA A 432 5.62 15.54 27.05
N VAL A 433 6.02 15.28 25.81
CA VAL A 433 5.13 14.88 24.70
C VAL A 433 5.50 13.54 24.06
N PHE A 434 6.62 12.95 24.46
CA PHE A 434 7.11 11.67 23.95
C PHE A 434 6.00 10.61 23.94
N ASN A 435 5.89 9.90 22.82
CA ASN A 435 4.90 8.85 22.57
C ASN A 435 3.42 9.29 22.74
N THR A 436 3.13 10.59 22.67
CA THR A 436 1.75 11.10 22.72
C THR A 436 1.11 11.09 21.34
N ALA A 437 1.84 11.40 20.26
CA ALA A 437 1.35 11.51 18.87
C ALA A 437 0.11 12.43 18.73
N PHE A 438 0.27 13.69 18.30
CA PHE A 438 -0.83 14.67 18.27
C PHE A 438 -1.78 14.41 17.08
N ARG A 439 -2.64 13.40 17.21
CA ARG A 439 -3.56 12.93 16.15
C ARG A 439 -4.71 13.90 15.91
N SER A 440 -5.30 14.45 16.97
CA SER A 440 -6.33 15.48 16.87
C SER A 440 -6.27 16.46 18.02
N MET A 441 -6.97 17.58 17.85
CA MET A 441 -7.02 18.67 18.82
C MET A 441 -8.42 19.27 18.92
N ALA A 442 -8.71 19.88 20.07
CA ALA A 442 -9.86 20.74 20.30
C ALA A 442 -9.45 22.03 21.02
N LEU A 443 -10.04 23.15 20.63
CA LEU A 443 -9.75 24.48 21.19
C LEU A 443 -10.64 24.80 22.38
N GLY A 444 -10.02 25.04 23.54
CA GLY A 444 -10.64 25.59 24.73
C GLY A 444 -10.22 27.03 25.00
N GLU A 445 -10.66 27.58 26.14
CA GLU A 445 -10.28 28.95 26.53
C GLU A 445 -8.81 29.01 26.96
N GLY A 446 -7.95 29.54 26.09
CA GLY A 446 -6.51 29.68 26.36
C GLY A 446 -5.73 28.36 26.39
N ALA A 447 -6.33 27.25 25.96
CA ALA A 447 -5.69 25.94 25.91
C ALA A 447 -6.13 25.11 24.69
N LEU A 448 -5.26 24.20 24.23
CA LEU A 448 -5.60 23.11 23.31
C LEU A 448 -5.65 21.78 24.07
N TYR A 449 -6.63 20.95 23.76
CA TYR A 449 -6.75 19.59 24.26
C TYR A 449 -6.45 18.61 23.13
N ILE A 450 -5.47 17.73 23.35
CA ILE A 450 -4.91 16.82 22.36
C ILE A 450 -5.45 15.41 22.61
N ALA A 451 -5.93 14.77 21.56
CA ALA A 451 -6.14 13.32 21.51
C ALA A 451 -4.94 12.69 20.81
N GLY A 452 -4.23 11.80 21.51
CA GLY A 452 -3.04 11.15 20.99
C GLY A 452 -2.93 9.68 21.37
N GLU A 453 -2.22 8.90 20.55
CA GLU A 453 -2.26 7.44 20.47
C GLU A 453 -2.14 6.67 21.80
N HIS A 454 -1.40 7.21 22.77
CA HIS A 454 -1.26 6.61 24.11
C HIS A 454 -1.56 7.58 25.26
N ALA A 455 -1.90 8.84 24.94
CA ALA A 455 -2.16 9.86 25.96
C ALA A 455 -2.99 11.02 25.42
N GLY A 456 -3.77 11.62 26.33
CA GLY A 456 -4.32 12.96 26.14
C GLY A 456 -3.39 14.01 26.74
N ALA A 457 -3.28 15.18 26.10
CA ALA A 457 -2.46 16.29 26.59
C ALA A 457 -3.22 17.62 26.58
N CYS A 458 -2.85 18.54 27.48
CA CYS A 458 -3.32 19.91 27.48
C CYS A 458 -2.14 20.84 27.22
N VAL A 459 -2.28 21.74 26.25
CA VAL A 459 -1.28 22.74 25.88
C VAL A 459 -1.82 24.12 26.18
N ASP A 460 -1.14 24.87 27.03
CA ASP A 460 -1.41 26.29 27.27
C ASP A 460 -0.97 27.12 26.06
N ILE A 461 -1.89 27.90 25.50
CA ILE A 461 -1.68 28.72 24.31
C ILE A 461 -1.85 30.22 24.57
N ARG A 462 -1.90 30.65 25.84
CA ARG A 462 -2.05 32.08 26.20
C ARG A 462 -0.89 32.94 25.68
N ASP A 463 0.29 32.35 25.55
CA ASP A 463 1.40 32.89 24.75
C ASP A 463 1.63 32.00 23.51
N PRO A 464 1.05 32.33 22.34
CA PRO A 464 1.16 31.48 21.15
C PRO A 464 2.57 31.38 20.58
N ARG A 465 3.50 32.26 20.99
CA ARG A 465 4.92 32.13 20.62
C ARG A 465 5.66 31.10 21.47
N ARG A 466 5.07 30.69 22.59
CA ARG A 466 5.64 29.77 23.57
C ARG A 466 4.55 28.87 24.15
N PRO A 467 3.90 28.04 23.32
CA PRO A 467 2.95 27.05 23.83
C PRO A 467 3.66 26.05 24.75
N ILE A 468 3.00 25.60 25.82
CA ILE A 468 3.59 24.70 26.82
C ILE A 468 2.60 23.60 27.19
N VAL A 469 3.04 22.34 27.22
CA VAL A 469 2.24 21.23 27.71
C VAL A 469 2.13 21.32 29.24
N VAL A 470 0.91 21.44 29.76
CA VAL A 470 0.63 21.68 31.19
C VAL A 470 -0.01 20.48 31.90
N SER A 471 -0.55 19.52 31.15
CA SER A 471 -1.14 18.30 31.70
C SER A 471 -1.07 17.15 30.68
N ARG A 472 -0.93 15.92 31.17
CA ARG A 472 -0.93 14.67 30.39
C ARG A 472 -1.68 13.59 31.17
N ILE A 473 -2.52 12.83 30.49
CA ILE A 473 -3.22 11.68 31.07
C ILE A 473 -3.04 10.47 30.14
N ASP A 474 -2.82 9.29 30.73
CA ASP A 474 -2.76 8.06 29.95
C ASP A 474 -4.17 7.70 29.45
N MET A 475 -4.26 7.37 28.17
CA MET A 475 -5.50 7.01 27.49
C MET A 475 -5.20 5.90 26.49
N THR A 476 -6.20 5.07 26.17
CA THR A 476 -6.00 3.98 25.22
C THR A 476 -6.49 4.42 23.84
N GLU A 477 -5.55 4.72 22.95
CA GLU A 477 -5.76 5.01 21.52
C GLU A 477 -6.83 6.08 21.20
N PRO A 478 -6.86 7.25 21.86
CA PRO A 478 -7.74 8.32 21.42
C PRO A 478 -7.25 8.91 20.09
N CYS A 479 -8.03 8.74 19.02
CA CYS A 479 -7.68 9.17 17.66
C CYS A 479 -8.23 10.55 17.31
N ASN A 480 -9.43 10.88 17.80
CA ASN A 480 -10.07 12.19 17.58
C ASN A 480 -10.64 12.79 18.86
N GLY A 481 -10.91 14.09 18.87
CA GLY A 481 -11.39 14.79 20.05
C GLY A 481 -12.31 15.99 19.78
N ALA A 482 -13.28 16.19 20.66
CA ALA A 482 -14.23 17.30 20.65
C ALA A 482 -14.37 17.92 22.05
N PHE A 483 -14.65 19.23 22.11
CA PHE A 483 -14.72 20.00 23.35
C PHE A 483 -16.07 20.71 23.53
N CYS A 484 -16.64 20.67 24.74
CA CYS A 484 -17.76 21.53 25.13
C CYS A 484 -17.76 21.79 26.66
N GLY A 485 -17.72 23.06 27.06
CA GLY A 485 -17.79 23.46 28.46
C GLY A 485 -16.59 22.98 29.28
N ASN A 486 -16.77 21.98 30.13
CA ASN A 486 -15.71 21.38 30.95
C ASN A 486 -15.38 19.94 30.51
N LEU A 487 -15.85 19.51 29.35
CA LEU A 487 -15.69 18.14 28.86
C LEU A 487 -14.89 18.10 27.56
N PHE A 488 -13.94 17.17 27.52
CA PHE A 488 -13.24 16.73 26.32
C PHE A 488 -13.61 15.29 26.04
N LEU A 489 -14.22 15.03 24.89
CA LEU A 489 -14.58 13.69 24.43
C LEU A 489 -13.52 13.22 23.45
N THR A 490 -13.11 11.97 23.55
CA THR A 490 -12.25 11.34 22.55
C THR A 490 -12.82 10.02 22.09
N ASN A 491 -12.55 9.67 20.84
CA ASN A 491 -12.97 8.41 20.28
C ASN A 491 -11.83 7.77 19.48
N GLY A 492 -11.66 6.46 19.65
CA GLY A 492 -10.58 5.65 19.09
C GLY A 492 -10.40 4.37 19.92
N GLY A 493 -9.64 3.38 19.42
CA GLY A 493 -9.40 2.13 20.15
C GLY A 493 -10.67 1.36 20.55
N SER A 494 -11.75 1.43 19.75
CA SER A 494 -13.05 0.81 20.03
C SER A 494 -13.81 1.36 21.25
N GLN A 495 -13.57 2.61 21.64
CA GLN A 495 -14.24 3.25 22.78
C GLN A 495 -14.43 4.77 22.64
N LEU A 496 -15.47 5.28 23.31
CA LEU A 496 -15.66 6.70 23.61
C LEU A 496 -15.15 6.98 25.03
N GLN A 497 -14.27 7.95 25.21
CA GLN A 497 -13.73 8.35 26.51
C GLN A 497 -14.15 9.79 26.84
N ILE A 498 -14.51 10.04 28.09
CA ILE A 498 -14.99 11.35 28.57
C ILE A 498 -14.03 11.89 29.62
N VAL A 499 -13.48 13.07 29.39
CA VAL A 499 -12.45 13.69 30.24
C VAL A 499 -12.97 15.02 30.81
N ASP A 500 -12.80 15.22 32.11
CA ASP A 500 -12.98 16.50 32.79
C ASP A 500 -11.73 17.36 32.60
N ILE A 501 -11.97 18.59 32.15
CA ILE A 501 -10.94 19.58 31.87
C ILE A 501 -11.28 20.93 32.51
N SER A 502 -12.08 20.91 33.58
CA SER A 502 -12.36 22.10 34.39
C SER A 502 -11.11 22.72 35.02
N ASP A 503 -10.05 21.92 35.23
CA ASP A 503 -8.69 22.37 35.50
C ASP A 503 -7.74 21.89 34.39
N PRO A 504 -7.29 22.78 33.48
CA PRO A 504 -6.37 22.42 32.39
C PRO A 504 -5.02 21.87 32.86
N GLN A 505 -4.62 22.11 34.11
CA GLN A 505 -3.37 21.54 34.67
C GLN A 505 -3.58 20.12 35.20
N GLN A 506 -4.83 19.71 35.44
CA GLN A 506 -5.19 18.43 36.05
C GLN A 506 -6.40 17.81 35.35
N MET A 507 -6.20 17.39 34.09
CA MET A 507 -7.24 16.64 33.37
C MET A 507 -7.55 15.32 34.08
N MET A 508 -8.82 14.89 34.04
CA MET A 508 -9.25 13.64 34.67
C MET A 508 -10.17 12.83 33.76
N LEU A 509 -9.80 11.58 33.46
CA LEU A 509 -10.69 10.63 32.79
C LEU A 509 -11.89 10.30 33.69
N LEU A 510 -13.10 10.65 33.26
CA LEU A 510 -14.35 10.44 34.01
C LEU A 510 -14.98 9.07 33.75
N SER A 511 -15.07 8.67 32.48
CA SER A 511 -15.73 7.43 32.06
C SER A 511 -15.26 6.95 30.69
N ILE A 512 -15.53 5.67 30.40
CA ILE A 512 -15.28 5.00 29.12
C ILE A 512 -16.56 4.26 28.74
N LEU A 513 -16.98 4.41 27.48
CA LEU A 513 -18.08 3.66 26.87
C LEU A 513 -17.54 2.86 25.68
N PRO A 514 -17.39 1.53 25.78
CA PRO A 514 -16.99 0.69 24.67
C PRO A 514 -18.02 0.75 23.54
N ASN A 515 -17.59 1.00 22.31
CA ASN A 515 -18.46 1.14 21.15
C ASN A 515 -18.04 0.28 19.94
N GLN A 516 -16.96 -0.50 20.09
CA GLN A 516 -16.43 -1.40 19.04
C GLN A 516 -16.17 -0.67 17.71
N SER A 517 -15.89 0.63 17.79
CA SER A 517 -15.78 1.48 16.61
C SER A 517 -14.55 1.15 15.77
N SER A 518 -14.75 1.20 14.44
CA SER A 518 -13.71 1.11 13.41
C SER A 518 -13.38 2.47 12.77
N GLY A 519 -13.89 3.57 13.33
CA GLY A 519 -13.61 4.94 12.87
C GLY A 519 -13.48 5.91 14.04
N ASP A 520 -13.11 7.16 13.75
CA ASP A 520 -12.64 8.10 14.78
C ASP A 520 -13.64 9.21 15.14
N ALA A 521 -14.78 9.32 14.45
CA ALA A 521 -15.65 10.49 14.60
C ALA A 521 -16.20 10.69 16.02
N VAL A 522 -16.13 11.93 16.52
CA VAL A 522 -16.77 12.37 17.76
C VAL A 522 -17.17 13.84 17.65
N ALA A 523 -18.40 14.18 18.03
CA ALA A 523 -18.89 15.56 18.02
C ALA A 523 -19.98 15.78 19.08
N PHE A 524 -20.07 16.98 19.63
CA PHE A 524 -21.22 17.39 20.45
C PHE A 524 -22.37 17.83 19.54
N LEU A 525 -23.58 17.34 19.82
CA LEU A 525 -24.82 17.87 19.24
C LEU A 525 -25.35 19.04 20.08
N ASP A 526 -25.21 18.92 21.40
CA ASP A 526 -25.50 19.93 22.41
C ASP A 526 -24.65 19.64 23.67
N PRO A 527 -24.65 20.50 24.72
CA PRO A 527 -23.81 20.28 25.91
C PRO A 527 -24.06 18.98 26.70
N THR A 528 -25.14 18.26 26.39
CA THR A 528 -25.57 17.02 27.05
C THR A 528 -25.69 15.81 26.11
N THR A 529 -25.47 15.99 24.81
CA THR A 529 -25.62 14.93 23.80
C THR A 529 -24.44 14.93 22.84
N ALA A 530 -23.86 13.75 22.60
CA ALA A 530 -22.76 13.56 21.65
C ALA A 530 -23.08 12.53 20.57
N LEU A 531 -22.41 12.63 19.43
CA LEU A 531 -22.31 11.64 18.39
C LEU A 531 -20.91 11.02 18.45
N CYS A 532 -20.81 9.70 18.35
CA CYS A 532 -19.54 9.01 18.10
C CYS A 532 -19.71 7.91 17.06
N SER A 533 -18.63 7.54 16.39
CA SER A 533 -18.60 6.34 15.56
C SER A 533 -18.80 5.07 16.41
N SER A 534 -19.26 4.00 15.79
CA SER A 534 -19.50 2.69 16.39
C SER A 534 -19.15 1.58 15.40
N GLY A 535 -19.15 0.32 15.83
CA GLY A 535 -18.78 -0.82 14.97
C GLY A 535 -19.56 -0.94 13.66
N GLU A 536 -20.82 -0.48 13.59
CA GLU A 536 -21.64 -0.52 12.35
C GLU A 536 -22.07 0.87 11.83
N GLY A 537 -21.49 1.98 12.31
CA GLY A 537 -21.90 3.33 11.89
C GLY A 537 -21.72 4.38 12.98
N ILE A 538 -22.81 4.98 13.48
CA ILE A 538 -22.77 5.98 14.57
C ILE A 538 -23.69 5.62 15.74
N TRP A 539 -23.29 6.06 16.93
CA TRP A 539 -24.11 6.14 18.12
C TRP A 539 -24.38 7.60 18.50
N ILE A 540 -25.56 7.84 19.07
CA ILE A 540 -25.89 9.08 19.78
C ILE A 540 -25.93 8.76 21.27
N VAL A 541 -25.20 9.54 22.07
CA VAL A 541 -24.92 9.26 23.49
C VAL A 541 -25.38 10.45 24.33
N ASP A 542 -26.23 10.17 25.33
CA ASP A 542 -26.56 11.10 26.41
C ASP A 542 -25.41 11.13 27.41
N ILE A 543 -24.85 12.32 27.61
CA ILE A 543 -23.74 12.63 28.50
C ILE A 543 -24.12 13.68 29.54
N SER A 544 -25.43 13.84 29.82
CA SER A 544 -25.93 14.71 30.89
C SER A 544 -25.37 14.35 32.28
N ASP A 545 -25.07 13.07 32.51
CA ASP A 545 -24.15 12.59 33.54
C ASP A 545 -22.88 12.02 32.88
N PRO A 546 -21.78 12.81 32.78
CA PRO A 546 -20.57 12.37 32.08
C PRO A 546 -19.84 11.21 32.78
N LYS A 547 -20.21 10.86 34.02
CA LYS A 547 -19.69 9.68 34.71
C LYS A 547 -20.47 8.41 34.39
N SER A 548 -21.65 8.54 33.77
CA SER A 548 -22.54 7.44 33.41
C SER A 548 -23.19 7.68 32.03
N PRO A 549 -22.41 7.78 30.95
CA PRO A 549 -22.94 8.03 29.61
C PRO A 549 -23.85 6.88 29.13
N GLN A 550 -24.88 7.20 28.36
CA GLN A 550 -25.84 6.22 27.83
C GLN A 550 -26.05 6.37 26.33
N GLN A 551 -25.92 5.28 25.58
CA GLN A 551 -26.37 5.24 24.19
C GLN A 551 -27.90 5.41 24.13
N ILE A 552 -28.37 6.42 23.39
CA ILE A 552 -29.80 6.75 23.24
C ILE A 552 -30.30 6.65 21.80
N GLY A 553 -29.40 6.54 20.82
CA GLY A 553 -29.71 6.35 19.41
C GLY A 553 -28.57 5.65 18.67
N GLU A 554 -28.88 5.04 17.52
CA GLU A 554 -27.92 4.40 16.62
C GLU A 554 -28.37 4.52 15.18
N LEU A 555 -27.41 4.56 14.26
CA LEU A 555 -27.66 4.46 12.83
C LEU A 555 -26.54 3.65 12.20
N ALA A 556 -26.93 2.53 11.57
CA ALA A 556 -26.01 1.75 10.75
C ALA A 556 -25.68 2.52 9.47
N LEU A 557 -24.39 2.64 9.17
CA LEU A 557 -23.85 3.33 7.99
C LEU A 557 -22.84 2.43 7.29
N SER A 558 -22.61 2.69 6.00
CA SER A 558 -21.58 1.96 5.25
C SER A 558 -20.22 2.65 5.38
N GLY A 559 -19.18 1.93 5.77
CA GLY A 559 -17.81 2.47 5.91
C GLY A 559 -17.50 3.06 7.28
N SER A 560 -16.20 3.22 7.58
CA SER A 560 -15.72 3.78 8.85
C SER A 560 -15.93 5.29 8.90
N VAL A 561 -16.58 5.79 9.95
CA VAL A 561 -16.86 7.22 10.12
C VAL A 561 -15.68 7.92 10.80
N MET A 562 -14.99 8.80 10.08
CA MET A 562 -13.74 9.42 10.53
C MET A 562 -13.92 10.78 11.17
N GLU A 563 -14.87 11.57 10.67
CA GLU A 563 -15.12 12.92 11.15
C GLU A 563 -16.60 13.27 11.00
N ALA A 564 -17.10 14.12 11.90
CA ALA A 564 -18.49 14.54 11.92
C ALA A 564 -18.59 16.07 11.98
N PHE A 565 -19.05 16.69 10.88
CA PHE A 565 -19.32 18.11 10.84
C PHE A 565 -20.81 18.37 11.09
N ILE A 566 -21.12 19.10 12.17
CA ILE A 566 -22.51 19.39 12.56
C ILE A 566 -22.91 20.79 12.05
N TYR A 567 -23.95 20.85 11.21
CA TYR A 567 -24.51 22.10 10.70
C TYR A 567 -26.01 22.16 10.99
N GLY A 568 -26.37 22.91 12.04
CA GLY A 568 -27.75 22.95 12.53
C GLY A 568 -28.17 21.59 13.12
N SER A 569 -29.19 20.97 12.54
CA SER A 569 -29.68 19.63 12.95
C SER A 569 -29.24 18.51 12.02
N THR A 570 -28.22 18.75 11.20
CA THR A 570 -27.70 17.80 10.21
C THR A 570 -26.23 17.50 10.51
N ALA A 571 -25.89 16.22 10.53
CA ALA A 571 -24.52 15.73 10.62
C ALA A 571 -24.03 15.33 9.23
N TYR A 572 -22.86 15.84 8.84
CA TYR A 572 -22.14 15.46 7.63
C TYR A 572 -20.99 14.56 8.06
N LEU A 573 -21.10 13.29 7.72
CA LEU A 573 -20.21 12.24 8.21
C LEU A 573 -19.25 11.85 7.11
N SER A 574 -17.99 12.19 7.26
CA SER A 574 -16.93 11.76 6.36
C SER A 574 -16.61 10.30 6.63
N THR A 575 -16.76 9.47 5.60
CA THR A 575 -16.64 8.02 5.72
C THR A 575 -15.62 7.46 4.74
N LEU A 576 -14.81 6.53 5.24
CA LEU A 576 -13.90 5.77 4.39
C LEU A 576 -14.72 4.80 3.51
N GLY A 577 -14.41 4.79 2.21
CA GLY A 577 -15.08 3.98 1.20
C GLY A 577 -16.47 4.43 0.72
N ASN A 578 -17.13 5.39 1.36
CA ASN A 578 -18.49 5.84 0.97
C ASN A 578 -18.71 7.37 0.96
N GLY A 579 -17.63 8.15 0.88
CA GLY A 579 -17.71 9.61 0.75
C GLY A 579 -18.35 10.27 1.97
N VAL A 580 -19.22 11.26 1.76
CA VAL A 580 -19.90 12.00 2.84
C VAL A 580 -21.34 11.53 2.98
N GLN A 581 -21.71 11.03 4.17
CA GLN A 581 -23.06 10.60 4.51
C GLN A 581 -23.78 11.69 5.32
N ILE A 582 -24.90 12.17 4.80
CA ILE A 582 -25.66 13.29 5.38
C ILE A 582 -26.80 12.72 6.21
N VAL A 583 -26.79 12.99 7.51
CA VAL A 583 -27.69 12.39 8.50
C VAL A 583 -28.47 13.47 9.23
N ASP A 584 -29.78 13.29 9.32
CA ASP A 584 -30.64 14.07 10.22
C ASP A 584 -30.42 13.62 11.65
N VAL A 585 -30.05 14.54 12.53
CA VAL A 585 -29.84 14.31 13.98
C VAL A 585 -30.77 15.18 14.82
N SER A 586 -31.85 15.72 14.22
CA SER A 586 -32.85 16.55 14.93
C SER A 586 -33.60 15.79 16.03
N ASP A 587 -33.80 14.48 15.86
CA ASP A 587 -34.22 13.56 16.91
C ASP A 587 -33.03 12.64 17.28
N PRO A 588 -32.30 12.94 18.38
CA PRO A 588 -31.15 12.16 18.84
C PRO A 588 -31.43 10.67 19.05
N ARG A 589 -32.69 10.27 19.24
CA ARG A 589 -33.07 8.85 19.43
C ARG A 589 -33.35 8.13 18.12
N ASN A 590 -33.59 8.87 17.04
CA ASN A 590 -33.93 8.32 15.73
C ASN A 590 -33.16 9.06 14.62
N PRO A 591 -31.82 9.02 14.62
CA PRO A 591 -31.02 9.57 13.52
C PRO A 591 -31.38 8.89 12.19
N ALA A 592 -31.38 9.65 11.09
CA ALA A 592 -31.81 9.15 9.78
C ALA A 592 -30.91 9.60 8.63
N LEU A 593 -30.38 8.65 7.86
CA LEU A 593 -29.62 8.93 6.63
C LEU A 593 -30.53 9.61 5.59
N GLN A 594 -30.12 10.78 5.10
CA GLN A 594 -30.85 11.57 4.11
C GLN A 594 -30.26 11.44 2.71
N GLU A 595 -28.93 11.52 2.58
CA GLU A 595 -28.21 11.57 1.30
C GLU A 595 -26.79 10.99 1.46
N ILE A 596 -26.24 10.39 0.40
CA ILE A 596 -24.83 10.00 0.31
C ILE A 596 -24.22 10.78 -0.85
N VAL A 597 -23.14 11.50 -0.58
CA VAL A 597 -22.32 12.18 -1.59
C VAL A 597 -21.06 11.36 -1.81
N TYR A 598 -21.00 10.67 -2.94
CA TYR A 598 -19.86 9.86 -3.32
C TYR A 598 -18.65 10.74 -3.68
N THR A 599 -17.50 10.41 -3.10
CA THR A 599 -16.19 11.00 -3.41
C THR A 599 -15.34 9.97 -4.15
N MET A 600 -14.23 10.40 -4.75
CA MET A 600 -13.38 9.51 -5.56
C MET A 600 -12.52 8.59 -4.70
N GLY A 601 -11.99 9.11 -3.60
CA GLY A 601 -11.22 8.36 -2.62
C GLY A 601 -11.99 8.16 -1.32
N ASP A 602 -11.27 8.20 -0.21
CA ASP A 602 -11.87 8.12 1.11
C ASP A 602 -12.05 9.53 1.69
N SER A 603 -13.27 9.84 2.13
CA SER A 603 -13.56 11.13 2.75
C SER A 603 -13.07 11.11 4.19
N CYS A 604 -12.08 11.95 4.50
CA CYS A 604 -11.51 12.04 5.84
C CYS A 604 -12.16 13.14 6.68
N ASP A 605 -12.58 14.24 6.04
CA ASP A 605 -13.23 15.38 6.69
C ASP A 605 -14.00 16.22 5.68
N CYS A 606 -15.00 16.96 6.14
CA CYS A 606 -15.72 17.92 5.33
C CYS A 606 -16.08 19.19 6.10
N TYR A 607 -16.14 20.29 5.38
CA TYR A 607 -16.68 21.55 5.87
C TYR A 607 -17.88 21.93 5.01
N VAL A 608 -18.97 22.37 5.65
CA VAL A 608 -20.21 22.72 4.94
C VAL A 608 -20.68 24.12 5.35
N ASN A 609 -21.14 24.89 4.36
CA ASN A 609 -21.91 26.10 4.56
C ASN A 609 -23.10 26.16 3.58
N ASP A 610 -23.82 27.28 3.56
CA ASP A 610 -25.00 27.47 2.71
C ASP A 610 -24.71 27.41 1.19
N GLU A 611 -23.45 27.57 0.77
CA GLU A 611 -23.05 27.71 -0.64
C GLU A 611 -22.32 26.48 -1.21
N MET A 612 -21.52 25.80 -0.37
CA MET A 612 -20.63 24.73 -0.78
C MET A 612 -20.33 23.72 0.34
N MET A 613 -19.85 22.56 -0.07
CA MET A 613 -19.22 21.56 0.78
C MET A 613 -17.79 21.33 0.28
N LEU A 614 -16.82 21.47 1.17
CA LEU A 614 -15.43 21.11 0.95
C LEU A 614 -15.19 19.74 1.53
N VAL A 615 -14.48 18.89 0.83
CA VAL A 615 -14.11 17.56 1.32
C VAL A 615 -12.62 17.36 1.17
N ALA A 616 -11.96 17.01 2.28
CA ALA A 616 -10.62 16.48 2.28
C ALA A 616 -10.71 14.97 2.00
N ASP A 617 -10.18 14.58 0.85
CA ASP A 617 -10.24 13.22 0.32
C ASP A 617 -8.82 12.65 0.20
N SER A 618 -8.64 11.42 0.68
CA SER A 618 -7.33 10.76 0.77
C SER A 618 -6.66 10.52 -0.58
N VAL A 619 -7.39 10.63 -1.69
CA VAL A 619 -6.89 10.33 -3.03
C VAL A 619 -7.06 11.51 -3.99
N ALA A 620 -8.18 12.25 -3.86
CA ALA A 620 -8.47 13.41 -4.70
C ALA A 620 -7.97 14.76 -4.12
N GLY A 621 -7.37 14.77 -2.93
CA GLY A 621 -6.94 16.00 -2.26
C GLY A 621 -8.15 16.82 -1.79
N LEU A 622 -8.25 18.08 -2.19
CA LEU A 622 -9.39 18.94 -1.87
C LEU A 622 -10.43 18.89 -2.99
N THR A 623 -11.67 18.53 -2.65
CA THR A 623 -12.82 18.59 -3.57
C THR A 623 -13.87 19.59 -3.11
N VAL A 624 -14.53 20.23 -4.08
CA VAL A 624 -15.57 21.25 -3.82
C VAL A 624 -16.88 20.81 -4.47
N TYR A 625 -17.93 20.71 -3.66
CA TYR A 625 -19.27 20.36 -4.08
C TYR A 625 -20.23 21.54 -3.92
N ARG A 626 -21.21 21.66 -4.81
CA ARG A 626 -22.31 22.62 -4.70
C ARG A 626 -23.67 21.96 -4.88
N ARG A 627 -24.67 22.45 -4.17
CA ARG A 627 -26.07 22.02 -4.32
C ARG A 627 -26.68 22.72 -5.53
N GLY A 628 -27.40 21.99 -6.38
CA GLY A 628 -27.98 22.55 -7.60
C GLY A 628 -28.84 23.80 -7.33
N GLU A 629 -28.57 24.88 -8.08
CA GLU A 629 -29.31 26.14 -7.92
C GLU A 629 -30.72 26.01 -8.55
N LYS A 630 -31.76 26.48 -7.85
CA LYS A 630 -32.98 26.95 -8.55
C LYS A 630 -32.53 28.09 -9.47
N LYS A 631 -32.70 27.93 -10.79
CA LYS A 631 -32.47 28.98 -11.80
C LYS A 631 -32.84 30.36 -11.23
N ARG A 632 -31.85 31.14 -10.80
CA ARG A 632 -32.02 32.56 -10.54
C ARG A 632 -31.89 33.24 -11.90
N ASP A 633 -32.97 33.85 -12.34
CA ASP A 633 -32.95 34.79 -13.45
C ASP A 633 -32.05 35.98 -13.08
N GLY A 634 -30.76 35.89 -13.42
CA GLY A 634 -29.81 37.00 -13.35
C GLY A 634 -28.48 36.69 -12.67
N LYS A 635 -27.45 36.47 -13.51
CA LYS A 635 -26.01 36.56 -13.22
C LYS A 635 -25.50 35.84 -11.95
N ALA A 636 -25.32 34.52 -12.04
CA ALA A 636 -24.17 33.91 -11.38
C ALA A 636 -22.95 34.16 -12.28
N SER A 637 -22.28 35.29 -12.09
CA SER A 637 -21.01 35.59 -12.75
C SER A 637 -19.90 35.55 -11.71
N GLY A 638 -19.47 34.35 -11.34
CA GLY A 638 -18.07 34.18 -10.98
C GLY A 638 -17.29 34.35 -12.27
N SER A 639 -16.55 35.45 -12.42
CA SER A 639 -15.56 35.52 -13.49
C SER A 639 -14.48 34.51 -13.12
N VAL A 640 -14.37 33.43 -13.90
CA VAL A 640 -13.23 32.50 -13.79
C VAL A 640 -11.98 33.35 -13.98
N SER A 641 -11.13 33.40 -12.96
CA SER A 641 -9.85 34.08 -13.08
C SER A 641 -8.99 33.26 -14.04
N SER A 642 -8.56 33.89 -15.13
CA SER A 642 -7.56 33.31 -16.02
C SER A 642 -6.14 33.69 -15.61
N GLU A 643 -5.95 34.33 -14.45
CA GLU A 643 -4.64 34.79 -14.03
C GLU A 643 -3.77 33.62 -13.55
N PRO A 644 -2.53 33.50 -14.05
CA PRO A 644 -1.57 32.54 -13.52
C PRO A 644 -1.21 32.81 -12.07
N TYR A 645 -0.86 31.75 -11.33
CA TYR A 645 -0.30 31.85 -9.97
C TYR A 645 0.97 30.99 -9.86
N ALA A 646 1.88 31.37 -8.97
CA ALA A 646 3.12 30.62 -8.72
C ALA A 646 2.84 29.47 -7.75
N LEU A 647 3.44 28.31 -7.99
CA LEU A 647 3.44 27.24 -6.98
C LEU A 647 4.29 27.67 -5.77
N PRO A 648 3.90 27.27 -4.54
CA PRO A 648 4.74 27.46 -3.37
C PRO A 648 5.90 26.47 -3.39
N LEU A 649 7.05 26.91 -3.92
CA LEU A 649 8.24 26.09 -4.05
C LEU A 649 9.11 26.17 -2.80
N LEU A 650 9.65 25.03 -2.37
CA LEU A 650 10.80 25.01 -1.46
C LEU A 650 12.07 25.01 -2.30
N LEU A 651 12.87 26.07 -2.16
CA LEU A 651 14.18 26.22 -2.77
C LEU A 651 15.24 25.63 -1.84
N HIS A 652 16.18 24.87 -2.38
CA HIS A 652 17.25 24.27 -1.59
C HIS A 652 18.56 25.05 -1.77
N GLU A 653 19.21 25.45 -0.67
CA GLU A 653 20.60 25.94 -0.72
C GLU A 653 21.57 24.81 -0.34
N GLY A 654 22.51 24.50 -1.24
CA GLY A 654 23.86 24.06 -0.84
C GLY A 654 24.11 22.63 -0.33
N GLU A 655 23.16 21.69 -0.39
CA GLU A 655 23.46 20.29 -0.11
C GLU A 655 23.82 19.55 -1.40
N SER A 656 24.93 18.81 -1.37
CA SER A 656 25.34 18.03 -2.52
C SER A 656 24.53 16.74 -2.63
N LEU A 657 23.99 16.51 -3.82
CA LEU A 657 23.43 15.24 -4.27
C LEU A 657 24.57 14.25 -4.52
N TYR A 658 25.28 13.82 -3.47
CA TYR A 658 26.26 12.77 -3.62
C TYR A 658 25.57 11.39 -3.63
N PRO A 659 25.99 10.47 -4.50
CA PRO A 659 25.66 9.07 -4.29
C PRO A 659 26.19 8.62 -2.92
N MET A 660 25.65 7.54 -2.35
CA MET A 660 26.37 6.80 -1.31
C MET A 660 27.68 6.29 -1.90
N VAL A 661 28.71 7.14 -1.94
CA VAL A 661 30.06 6.77 -2.34
C VAL A 661 30.55 5.84 -1.25
N LYS A 662 30.76 4.58 -1.62
CA LYS A 662 31.52 3.61 -0.84
C LYS A 662 32.79 4.29 -0.37
N GLU A 663 32.90 4.60 0.93
CA GLU A 663 34.14 5.17 1.45
C GLU A 663 35.29 4.22 1.09
N ASP A 664 36.31 4.82 0.49
CA ASP A 664 37.46 4.09 -0.03
C ASP A 664 38.16 3.34 1.11
N ILE A 665 38.55 2.10 0.80
CA ILE A 665 38.90 1.03 1.72
C ILE A 665 40.09 1.44 2.60
N SER A 666 39.89 1.62 3.90
CA SER A 666 41.00 1.49 4.84
C SER A 666 41.51 0.05 4.72
N SER A 667 42.74 -0.16 4.28
CA SER A 667 43.33 -1.50 4.27
C SER A 667 43.40 -2.05 5.70
N GLU A 668 43.15 -3.35 5.87
CA GLU A 668 43.29 -4.04 7.16
C GLU A 668 44.59 -3.62 7.86
N PRO A 669 44.53 -3.19 9.14
CA PRO A 669 45.73 -2.82 9.89
C PRO A 669 46.74 -3.97 9.92
N ALA A 670 48.01 -3.71 9.57
CA ALA A 670 49.02 -4.77 9.48
C ALA A 670 49.42 -5.39 10.83
N GLU A 671 49.23 -4.66 11.94
CA GLU A 671 49.55 -5.12 13.29
C GLU A 671 48.38 -5.88 13.90
N LYS A 672 48.53 -7.20 14.07
CA LYS A 672 47.53 -8.07 14.68
C LYS A 672 47.78 -8.23 16.18
N HIS A 673 46.74 -8.06 16.98
CA HIS A 673 46.75 -8.21 18.43
C HIS A 673 45.95 -9.43 18.87
N THR A 674 46.26 -10.01 20.04
CA THR A 674 45.51 -11.16 20.58
C THR A 674 45.40 -11.07 22.10
N TYR A 675 44.20 -11.27 22.63
CA TYR A 675 43.92 -11.35 24.06
C TYR A 675 43.26 -12.68 24.40
N LEU A 676 43.64 -13.26 25.55
CA LEU A 676 43.03 -14.46 26.11
C LEU A 676 42.35 -14.10 27.44
N VAL A 677 41.03 -14.25 27.50
CA VAL A 677 40.24 -14.08 28.71
C VAL A 677 40.41 -15.32 29.59
N THR A 678 40.87 -15.11 30.83
CA THR A 678 41.26 -16.16 31.79
C THR A 678 40.50 -16.06 33.12
N SER A 679 39.53 -15.15 33.22
CA SER A 679 38.73 -14.94 34.43
C SER A 679 37.27 -14.70 34.07
N ALA A 680 36.37 -15.33 34.83
CA ALA A 680 34.92 -15.11 34.74
C ALA A 680 34.43 -13.95 35.64
N SER A 681 35.34 -13.21 36.28
CA SER A 681 34.96 -12.01 37.06
C SER A 681 34.62 -10.84 36.13
N ASP A 682 33.76 -9.91 36.58
CA ASP A 682 33.44 -8.69 35.82
C ASP A 682 34.64 -7.73 35.66
N ARG A 683 35.51 -7.65 36.68
CA ARG A 683 36.62 -6.68 36.76
C ARG A 683 37.90 -7.33 37.26
N GLY A 684 39.02 -6.72 36.87
CA GLY A 684 40.36 -7.10 37.29
C GLY A 684 41.14 -7.84 36.20
N PRO A 685 42.36 -8.31 36.54
CA PRO A 685 43.26 -8.94 35.57
C PRO A 685 42.64 -10.18 34.89
N GLY A 686 42.81 -10.29 33.57
CA GLY A 686 42.39 -11.43 32.76
C GLY A 686 40.89 -11.50 32.46
N THR A 687 40.13 -10.43 32.73
CA THR A 687 38.69 -10.35 32.48
C THR A 687 38.38 -9.84 31.07
N LEU A 688 37.18 -10.13 30.56
CA LEU A 688 36.72 -9.58 29.28
C LEU A 688 36.73 -8.05 29.30
N ARG A 689 36.26 -7.43 30.39
CA ARG A 689 36.22 -5.97 30.54
C ARG A 689 37.60 -5.34 30.40
N GLU A 690 38.63 -5.87 31.07
CA GLU A 690 40.00 -5.36 30.92
C GLU A 690 40.46 -5.44 29.47
N CYS A 691 40.12 -6.52 28.75
CA CYS A 691 40.46 -6.64 27.33
C CYS A 691 39.76 -5.56 26.48
N LEU A 692 38.46 -5.34 26.69
CA LEU A 692 37.67 -4.34 25.96
C LEU A 692 38.16 -2.91 26.21
N GLU A 693 38.57 -2.58 27.44
CA GLU A 693 39.15 -1.27 27.80
C GLU A 693 40.49 -0.97 27.09
N HIS A 694 41.17 -1.98 26.56
CA HIS A 694 42.48 -1.87 25.91
C HIS A 694 42.49 -2.32 24.44
N LEU A 695 41.32 -2.46 23.81
CA LEU A 695 41.20 -2.88 22.42
C LEU A 695 41.95 -1.93 21.48
N LYS A 696 42.63 -2.53 20.51
CA LYS A 696 43.26 -1.85 19.37
C LYS A 696 42.66 -2.40 18.07
N PRO A 697 42.76 -1.69 16.94
CA PRO A 697 42.35 -2.25 15.66
C PRO A 697 43.06 -3.57 15.33
N ASN A 698 42.39 -4.45 14.59
CA ASN A 698 42.86 -5.80 14.26
C ASN A 698 43.24 -6.64 15.50
N THR A 699 42.27 -6.80 16.43
CA THR A 699 42.44 -7.59 17.66
C THR A 699 41.57 -8.84 17.64
N THR A 700 42.13 -9.99 17.99
CA THR A 700 41.36 -11.21 18.28
C THR A 700 41.31 -11.49 19.78
N VAL A 701 40.12 -11.57 20.36
CA VAL A 701 39.88 -11.93 21.77
C VAL A 701 39.29 -13.34 21.82
N THR A 702 39.94 -14.24 22.58
CA THR A 702 39.47 -15.62 22.80
C THR A 702 39.34 -15.93 24.29
N PHE A 703 38.72 -17.07 24.64
CA PHE A 703 38.45 -17.47 26.02
C PHE A 703 39.16 -18.78 26.37
N ASP A 704 39.77 -18.85 27.56
CA ASP A 704 40.45 -20.05 28.04
C ASP A 704 39.44 -21.19 28.33
N PRO A 705 39.47 -22.32 27.59
CA PRO A 705 38.51 -23.42 27.79
C PRO A 705 38.62 -24.11 29.15
N SER A 706 39.71 -23.90 29.90
CA SER A 706 39.82 -24.40 31.28
C SER A 706 38.97 -23.57 32.26
N MET A 707 38.78 -22.29 31.96
CA MET A 707 37.96 -21.35 32.74
C MET A 707 36.52 -21.27 32.22
N PHE A 708 36.33 -21.47 30.92
CA PHE A 708 35.04 -21.50 30.24
C PHE A 708 34.83 -22.85 29.54
N PRO A 709 34.60 -23.96 30.27
CA PRO A 709 34.49 -25.28 29.68
C PRO A 709 33.34 -25.37 28.67
N PRO A 710 33.57 -25.89 27.44
CA PRO A 710 32.52 -25.94 26.42
C PRO A 710 31.28 -26.76 26.82
N SER A 711 31.47 -27.84 27.57
CA SER A 711 30.39 -28.70 28.08
C SER A 711 29.77 -28.24 29.40
N ALA A 712 30.34 -27.22 30.04
CA ALA A 712 29.86 -26.65 31.29
C ALA A 712 30.14 -25.14 31.30
N PRO A 713 29.31 -24.34 30.57
CA PRO A 713 29.56 -22.93 30.39
C PRO A 713 29.71 -22.15 31.71
N ALA A 714 30.63 -21.20 31.74
CA ALA A 714 30.87 -20.33 32.89
C ALA A 714 30.24 -18.95 32.65
N THR A 715 29.66 -18.39 33.72
CA THR A 715 28.98 -17.10 33.70
C THR A 715 29.88 -15.96 34.16
N ILE A 716 29.96 -14.92 33.35
CA ILE A 716 30.44 -13.59 33.72
C ILE A 716 29.23 -12.79 34.17
N GLN A 717 29.04 -12.70 35.49
CA GLN A 717 27.99 -11.87 36.08
C GLN A 717 28.43 -10.40 36.05
N LEU A 718 27.77 -9.58 35.24
CA LEU A 718 28.15 -8.18 35.07
C LEU A 718 27.53 -7.30 36.17
N GLN A 719 28.32 -6.36 36.71
CA GLN A 719 27.85 -5.39 37.71
C GLN A 719 27.64 -3.99 37.12
N SER A 720 28.03 -3.81 35.85
CA SER A 720 27.89 -2.57 35.07
C SER A 720 27.97 -2.92 33.57
N PRO A 721 27.46 -2.08 32.67
CA PRO A 721 27.59 -2.31 31.22
C PRO A 721 29.06 -2.52 30.81
N LEU A 722 29.31 -3.39 29.82
CA LEU A 722 30.65 -3.58 29.26
C LEU A 722 31.09 -2.32 28.47
N PRO A 723 32.40 -2.06 28.37
CA PRO A 723 32.91 -1.02 27.48
C PRO A 723 32.53 -1.29 26.03
N GLU A 724 32.27 -0.23 25.28
CA GLU A 724 31.95 -0.28 23.86
C GLU A 724 33.13 -0.76 23.01
N ILE A 725 32.85 -1.59 22.00
CA ILE A 725 33.85 -2.02 21.01
C ILE A 725 33.93 -0.95 19.92
N VAL A 726 34.97 -0.13 20.00
CA VAL A 726 35.24 0.99 19.08
C VAL A 726 36.43 0.75 18.14
N ALA A 727 37.09 -0.41 18.23
CA ALA A 727 38.25 -0.77 17.44
C ALA A 727 37.88 -1.65 16.24
N ASP A 728 38.09 -1.14 15.02
CA ASP A 728 37.80 -1.88 13.78
C ASP A 728 38.59 -3.18 13.67
N TYR A 729 38.07 -4.13 12.89
CA TYR A 729 38.67 -5.46 12.72
C TYR A 729 38.82 -6.25 14.03
N THR A 730 37.93 -6.01 15.00
CA THR A 730 37.91 -6.79 16.24
C THR A 730 37.17 -8.11 16.04
N THR A 731 37.81 -9.22 16.38
CA THR A 731 37.17 -10.54 16.48
C THR A 731 37.02 -10.91 17.95
N LEU A 732 35.79 -11.10 18.42
CA LEU A 732 35.48 -11.69 19.73
C LEU A 732 34.96 -13.11 19.52
N ASP A 733 35.79 -14.10 19.86
CA ASP A 733 35.57 -15.51 19.51
C ASP A 733 35.47 -16.41 20.76
N GLY A 734 34.23 -16.75 21.11
CA GLY A 734 33.86 -17.73 22.13
C GLY A 734 33.62 -19.13 21.57
N SER A 735 33.84 -19.40 20.28
CA SER A 735 33.41 -20.64 19.62
C SER A 735 34.03 -21.93 20.19
N GLN A 736 35.18 -21.81 20.86
CA GLN A 736 35.88 -22.91 21.50
C GLN A 736 35.67 -23.01 23.01
N ALA A 737 34.71 -22.25 23.56
CA ALA A 737 34.47 -22.09 24.99
C ALA A 737 32.98 -22.06 25.32
N GLY A 738 32.64 -22.25 26.60
CA GLY A 738 31.28 -22.06 27.12
C GLY A 738 31.19 -20.74 27.88
N VAL A 739 30.84 -19.65 27.19
CA VAL A 739 30.80 -18.29 27.78
C VAL A 739 29.35 -17.81 27.91
N ILE A 740 28.96 -17.35 29.10
CA ILE A 740 27.69 -16.67 29.35
C ILE A 740 27.97 -15.26 29.89
N LEU A 741 27.45 -14.23 29.22
CA LEU A 741 27.35 -12.87 29.72
C LEU A 741 25.95 -12.69 30.31
N ASP A 742 25.87 -12.41 31.62
CA ASP A 742 24.60 -12.29 32.34
C ASP A 742 24.40 -10.88 32.87
N GLY A 743 23.31 -10.25 32.42
CA GLY A 743 22.95 -8.88 32.75
C GLY A 743 22.00 -8.71 33.94
N SER A 744 21.60 -9.78 34.62
CA SER A 744 20.50 -9.78 35.59
C SER A 744 20.68 -8.88 36.83
N GLU A 745 21.89 -8.41 37.09
CA GLU A 745 22.21 -7.48 38.20
C GLU A 745 22.24 -6.00 37.74
N LEU A 746 22.00 -5.72 36.45
CA LEU A 746 21.96 -4.37 35.91
C LEU A 746 20.54 -3.79 35.94
N SER A 747 20.44 -2.48 36.15
CA SER A 747 19.18 -1.73 36.02
C SER A 747 19.03 -1.03 34.66
N TYR A 748 20.11 -0.90 33.88
CA TYR A 748 20.12 -0.34 32.53
C TYR A 748 21.33 -0.85 31.73
N GLY A 749 21.27 -0.70 30.41
CA GLY A 749 22.39 -0.99 29.49
C GLY A 749 22.25 -2.30 28.72
N ASN A 750 23.05 -2.40 27.67
CA ASN A 750 23.08 -3.52 26.73
C ASN A 750 24.11 -4.58 27.14
N GLY A 751 24.01 -5.78 26.57
CA GLY A 751 25.01 -6.83 26.76
C GLY A 751 26.33 -6.53 26.07
N LEU A 752 26.28 -6.24 24.77
CA LEU A 752 27.41 -5.76 23.98
C LEU A 752 27.00 -4.52 23.17
N THR A 753 27.91 -3.58 22.99
CA THR A 753 27.74 -2.42 22.11
C THR A 753 28.95 -2.28 21.21
N LEU A 754 28.72 -2.22 19.90
CA LEU A 754 29.75 -2.28 18.85
C LEU A 754 29.52 -1.13 17.85
N SER A 755 30.32 -0.07 17.91
CA SER A 755 30.34 0.97 16.86
C SER A 755 31.47 0.77 15.84
N ALA A 756 32.40 -0.13 16.13
CA ALA A 756 33.48 -0.49 15.22
C ALA A 756 32.96 -1.24 13.98
N SER A 757 33.71 -1.11 12.87
CA SER A 757 33.42 -1.76 11.60
C SER A 757 34.33 -2.97 11.36
N ARG A 758 33.91 -3.89 10.48
CA ARG A 758 34.66 -5.09 10.07
C ARG A 758 34.98 -6.03 11.22
N CYS A 759 34.13 -6.05 12.24
CA CYS A 759 34.27 -6.89 13.42
C CYS A 759 33.53 -8.22 13.26
N SER A 760 33.92 -9.22 14.06
CA SER A 760 33.22 -10.51 14.14
C SER A 760 32.95 -10.90 15.58
N ILE A 761 31.70 -11.18 15.93
CA ILE A 761 31.28 -11.60 17.29
C ILE A 761 30.67 -13.00 17.20
N MET A 762 31.29 -14.02 17.81
CA MET A 762 30.88 -15.42 17.65
C MET A 762 31.01 -16.23 18.95
N GLY A 763 30.15 -17.24 19.12
CA GLY A 763 30.24 -18.24 20.19
C GLY A 763 29.85 -17.77 21.59
N LEU A 764 29.09 -16.68 21.73
CA LEU A 764 28.71 -16.11 23.03
C LEU A 764 27.25 -16.41 23.39
N GLN A 765 26.95 -16.53 24.68
CA GLN A 765 25.59 -16.48 25.21
C GLN A 765 25.39 -15.17 25.97
N VAL A 766 24.47 -14.32 25.51
CA VAL A 766 24.20 -12.97 26.05
C VAL A 766 22.76 -12.91 26.53
N VAL A 767 22.58 -12.87 27.86
CA VAL A 767 21.26 -13.10 28.47
C VAL A 767 20.93 -12.13 29.60
N ARG A 768 19.63 -11.87 29.79
CA ARG A 768 19.06 -11.14 30.94
C ARG A 768 19.53 -9.69 31.07
N PHE A 769 19.80 -9.00 29.97
CA PHE A 769 20.08 -7.57 30.01
C PHE A 769 18.80 -6.73 30.04
N PRO A 770 18.76 -5.62 30.78
CA PRO A 770 17.60 -4.71 30.78
C PRO A 770 17.41 -3.98 29.44
N GLY A 771 18.48 -3.80 28.64
CA GLY A 771 18.42 -3.26 27.28
C GLY A 771 18.50 -4.34 26.21
N ASN A 772 19.18 -4.03 25.10
CA ASN A 772 19.44 -4.98 24.01
C ASN A 772 20.49 -6.03 24.45
N GLY A 773 20.37 -7.26 23.94
CA GLY A 773 21.43 -8.26 24.08
C GLY A 773 22.72 -7.79 23.41
N MET A 774 22.65 -7.53 22.10
CA MET A 774 23.75 -6.95 21.34
C MET A 774 23.26 -5.76 20.51
N GLN A 775 23.97 -4.64 20.57
CA GLN A 775 23.71 -3.45 19.77
C GLN A 775 24.90 -3.16 18.84
N ILE A 776 24.64 -3.14 17.54
CA ILE A 776 25.65 -3.01 16.49
C ILE A 776 25.35 -1.76 15.67
N SER A 777 26.33 -0.87 15.61
CA SER A 777 26.25 0.41 14.93
C SER A 777 27.31 0.62 13.81
N GLY A 778 28.35 -0.21 13.74
CA GLY A 778 29.38 -0.11 12.71
C GLY A 778 29.07 -0.92 11.44
N ASN A 779 29.88 -0.75 10.40
CA ASN A 779 29.67 -1.33 9.07
C ASN A 779 30.44 -2.65 8.87
N GLU A 780 30.06 -3.44 7.86
CA GLU A 780 30.75 -4.67 7.43
C GLU A 780 30.99 -5.69 8.56
N ASN A 781 30.09 -5.74 9.54
CA ASN A 781 30.23 -6.59 10.72
C ASN A 781 29.63 -7.99 10.50
N GLN A 782 30.18 -9.00 11.16
CA GLN A 782 29.62 -10.35 11.20
C GLN A 782 29.22 -10.73 12.64
N ILE A 783 27.93 -11.01 12.85
CA ILE A 783 27.38 -11.45 14.13
C ILE A 783 26.97 -12.91 14.01
N GLY A 784 27.80 -13.78 14.60
CA GLY A 784 27.66 -15.22 14.60
C GLY A 784 28.47 -15.92 13.51
N GLY A 785 28.08 -17.14 13.16
CA GLY A 785 28.78 -18.02 12.22
C GLY A 785 28.17 -19.42 12.23
N SER A 786 28.88 -20.40 11.69
CA SER A 786 28.38 -21.77 11.65
C SER A 786 28.31 -22.41 13.04
N ARG A 787 27.10 -22.86 13.43
CA ARG A 787 26.89 -23.60 14.69
C ARG A 787 27.60 -24.95 14.74
N SER A 788 28.03 -25.50 13.61
CA SER A 788 28.79 -26.75 13.54
C SER A 788 30.30 -26.58 13.68
N VAL A 789 30.79 -25.33 13.73
CA VAL A 789 32.21 -25.00 13.91
C VAL A 789 32.46 -24.54 15.34
N GLY A 790 33.42 -25.19 16.01
CA GLY A 790 33.77 -24.90 17.41
C GLY A 790 33.25 -25.95 18.38
N ALA A 791 33.87 -26.01 19.57
CA ALA A 791 33.50 -26.95 20.62
C ALA A 791 32.45 -26.38 21.60
N GLY A 792 32.21 -25.06 21.58
CA GLY A 792 31.27 -24.35 22.43
C GLY A 792 29.80 -24.78 22.21
N PRO A 793 28.90 -24.47 23.15
CA PRO A 793 27.52 -24.95 23.13
C PRO A 793 26.69 -24.44 21.94
N VAL A 794 27.13 -23.36 21.28
CA VAL A 794 26.49 -22.75 20.11
C VAL A 794 27.42 -22.70 18.88
N GLY A 795 28.57 -23.38 18.92
CA GLY A 795 29.59 -23.27 17.86
C GLY A 795 30.02 -21.81 17.65
N GLN A 796 30.07 -21.34 16.39
CA GLN A 796 30.29 -19.92 16.07
C GLN A 796 29.00 -19.09 16.13
N GLY A 797 27.82 -19.70 16.26
CA GLY A 797 26.59 -18.96 16.51
C GLY A 797 26.63 -18.24 17.86
N ASN A 798 25.73 -17.29 18.08
CA ASN A 798 25.51 -16.71 19.40
C ASN A 798 24.10 -17.05 19.93
N LEU A 799 23.92 -16.96 21.25
CA LEU A 799 22.62 -16.96 21.90
C LEU A 799 22.33 -15.55 22.44
N ALA A 800 21.18 -14.95 22.08
CA ALA A 800 20.75 -13.65 22.59
C ALA A 800 19.29 -13.73 23.08
N SER A 801 19.10 -13.97 24.38
CA SER A 801 17.79 -14.35 24.93
C SER A 801 17.52 -13.78 26.32
N GLY A 802 16.26 -13.51 26.65
CA GLY A 802 15.87 -13.00 27.97
C GLY A 802 16.18 -11.53 28.19
N ASN A 803 16.41 -10.73 27.15
CA ASN A 803 16.76 -9.32 27.23
C ASN A 803 15.51 -8.42 27.17
N GLY A 804 15.58 -7.24 27.79
CA GLY A 804 14.43 -6.36 28.01
C GLY A 804 13.91 -5.63 26.77
N ILE A 805 14.72 -5.55 25.70
CA ILE A 805 14.34 -4.93 24.42
C ILE A 805 14.59 -5.95 23.29
N CYS A 806 15.62 -5.78 22.46
CA CYS A 806 15.94 -6.73 21.39
C CYS A 806 16.97 -7.77 21.84
N GLY A 807 16.92 -8.98 21.29
CA GLY A 807 18.04 -9.91 21.35
C GLY A 807 19.26 -9.36 20.61
N ILE A 808 19.08 -9.04 19.33
CA ILE A 808 20.10 -8.42 18.47
C ILE A 808 19.49 -7.18 17.80
N PHE A 809 20.14 -6.03 17.96
CA PHE A 809 19.79 -4.76 17.36
C PHE A 809 20.94 -4.33 16.45
N ILE A 810 20.68 -4.16 15.15
CA ILE A 810 21.73 -3.89 14.16
C ILE A 810 21.33 -2.77 13.20
N GLY A 811 22.28 -1.91 12.89
CA GLY A 811 22.23 -1.07 11.69
C GLY A 811 23.58 -1.08 10.97
N GLY A 812 23.81 -0.06 10.15
CA GLY A 812 25.04 0.11 9.40
C GLY A 812 24.93 -0.59 8.06
N TRP A 813 26.05 -0.68 7.37
CA TRP A 813 26.06 -1.15 5.99
C TRP A 813 26.73 -2.51 5.86
N ASP A 814 26.30 -3.30 4.87
CA ASP A 814 27.03 -4.49 4.38
C ASP A 814 27.37 -5.53 5.48
N SER A 815 26.52 -5.66 6.51
CA SER A 815 26.76 -6.52 7.67
C SER A 815 25.96 -7.83 7.61
N LEU A 816 26.47 -8.88 8.26
CA LEU A 816 25.89 -10.22 8.29
C LEU A 816 25.49 -10.63 9.71
N VAL A 817 24.30 -11.20 9.87
CA VAL A 817 23.85 -11.84 11.12
C VAL A 817 23.49 -13.28 10.82
N ILE A 818 24.29 -14.24 11.30
CA ILE A 818 24.19 -15.65 10.89
C ILE A 818 24.37 -16.64 12.06
N GLY A 819 23.60 -17.71 12.05
CA GLY A 819 23.71 -18.85 12.97
C GLY A 819 23.32 -18.55 14.42
N ASN A 820 22.64 -17.44 14.68
CA ASN A 820 22.27 -17.04 16.03
C ASN A 820 20.97 -17.74 16.50
N LEU A 821 20.89 -17.98 17.81
CA LEU A 821 19.69 -18.40 18.53
C LEU A 821 19.17 -17.19 19.31
N VAL A 822 17.94 -16.74 19.03
CA VAL A 822 17.41 -15.50 19.59
C VAL A 822 16.00 -15.75 20.13
N GLY A 823 15.79 -15.47 21.42
CA GLY A 823 14.51 -15.70 22.11
C GLY A 823 14.27 -17.14 22.57
N THR A 824 15.24 -18.03 22.33
CA THR A 824 15.18 -19.45 22.71
C THR A 824 16.21 -19.81 23.78
N ASP A 825 16.14 -21.02 24.32
CA ASP A 825 17.22 -21.63 25.08
C ASP A 825 18.35 -22.13 24.16
N VAL A 826 19.46 -22.60 24.75
CA VAL A 826 20.61 -23.08 23.98
C VAL A 826 20.29 -24.31 23.12
N SER A 827 19.21 -25.03 23.40
CA SER A 827 18.73 -26.13 22.56
C SER A 827 17.92 -25.64 21.35
N GLY A 828 17.50 -24.38 21.33
CA GLY A 828 16.66 -23.79 20.30
C GLY A 828 15.21 -24.27 20.33
N ALA A 829 14.75 -24.84 21.45
CA ALA A 829 13.45 -25.52 21.54
C ALA A 829 12.49 -24.94 22.58
N LEU A 830 12.99 -24.21 23.58
CA LEU A 830 12.18 -23.61 24.65
C LEU A 830 12.30 -22.09 24.62
N PRO A 831 11.23 -21.35 24.95
CA PRO A 831 11.25 -19.89 24.94
C PRO A 831 12.07 -19.34 26.12
N ILE A 832 12.95 -18.39 25.82
CA ILE A 832 13.56 -17.44 26.76
C ILE A 832 13.38 -16.05 26.14
N PRO A 833 12.17 -15.46 26.27
CA PRO A 833 11.75 -14.33 25.45
C PRO A 833 12.63 -13.10 25.65
N ASN A 834 13.00 -12.44 24.55
CA ASN A 834 13.23 -11.00 24.57
C ASN A 834 11.87 -10.29 24.34
N TYR A 835 11.83 -8.96 24.44
CA TYR A 835 10.66 -8.22 23.94
C TYR A 835 10.54 -8.40 22.42
N ASP A 836 11.60 -8.05 21.68
CA ASP A 836 11.76 -8.34 20.26
C ASP A 836 13.01 -9.20 20.01
N GLY A 837 13.00 -10.02 18.96
CA GLY A 837 14.12 -10.92 18.67
C GLY A 837 15.30 -10.22 17.99
N LEU A 838 15.25 -10.11 16.66
CA LEU A 838 16.28 -9.48 15.83
C LEU A 838 15.67 -8.28 15.12
N PHE A 839 16.27 -7.10 15.31
CA PHE A 839 15.79 -5.86 14.73
C PHE A 839 16.87 -5.15 13.90
N VAL A 840 16.54 -4.82 12.64
CA VAL A 840 17.33 -3.97 11.74
C VAL A 840 16.76 -2.55 11.72
N THR A 841 17.60 -1.55 12.01
CA THR A 841 17.19 -0.14 12.10
C THR A 841 17.00 0.54 10.74
N ASP A 842 16.39 1.72 10.75
CA ASP A 842 16.13 2.64 9.62
C ASP A 842 17.39 3.02 8.82
N TRP A 843 18.53 3.15 9.47
CA TRP A 843 19.81 3.43 8.82
C TRP A 843 20.62 2.17 8.44
N GLY A 844 20.00 0.98 8.58
CA GLY A 844 20.54 -0.29 8.10
C GLY A 844 20.43 -0.40 6.58
N PHE A 845 21.53 -0.72 5.90
CA PHE A 845 21.57 -0.82 4.44
C PHE A 845 22.35 -2.06 3.99
N ARG A 846 21.77 -2.89 3.13
CA ARG A 846 22.39 -4.15 2.70
C ARG A 846 22.80 -5.06 3.86
N ILE A 847 21.89 -5.20 4.84
CA ILE A 847 22.05 -6.15 5.94
C ILE A 847 21.61 -7.53 5.48
N THR A 848 22.43 -8.57 5.71
CA THR A 848 22.07 -9.96 5.42
C THR A 848 21.79 -10.72 6.70
N LEU A 849 20.56 -11.21 6.83
CA LEU A 849 20.07 -12.03 7.93
C LEU A 849 19.96 -13.49 7.47
N GLY A 850 20.89 -14.33 7.91
CA GLY A 850 20.97 -15.74 7.56
C GLY A 850 21.87 -16.01 6.35
N SER A 851 21.83 -17.25 5.87
CA SER A 851 22.78 -17.78 4.88
C SER A 851 22.19 -19.02 4.21
N ILE A 852 22.72 -19.36 3.02
CA ILE A 852 22.42 -20.62 2.31
C ILE A 852 23.00 -21.86 3.00
N ASN A 853 23.88 -21.69 4.00
CA ASN A 853 24.38 -22.78 4.83
C ASN A 853 23.40 -23.05 5.98
N PRO A 854 22.82 -24.26 6.12
CA PRO A 854 21.81 -24.56 7.15
C PRO A 854 22.33 -24.41 8.59
N ASP A 855 23.64 -24.55 8.82
CA ASP A 855 24.23 -24.34 10.15
C ASP A 855 24.36 -22.86 10.52
N GLU A 856 24.21 -21.96 9.55
CA GLU A 856 24.29 -20.50 9.64
C GLU A 856 22.91 -19.80 9.54
N GLY A 857 21.82 -20.55 9.42
CA GLY A 857 20.47 -20.00 9.53
C GLY A 857 20.18 -19.53 10.97
N ASN A 858 19.67 -18.31 11.15
CA ASN A 858 19.26 -17.87 12.47
C ASN A 858 17.97 -18.60 12.89
N VAL A 859 17.84 -18.85 14.20
CA VAL A 859 16.59 -19.30 14.82
C VAL A 859 16.10 -18.17 15.70
N VAL A 860 15.08 -17.47 15.25
CA VAL A 860 14.54 -16.28 15.92
C VAL A 860 13.09 -16.59 16.30
N SER A 861 12.91 -17.01 17.55
CA SER A 861 11.67 -17.64 18.00
C SER A 861 11.45 -17.40 19.49
N GLY A 862 10.19 -17.41 19.93
CA GLY A 862 9.84 -17.38 21.35
C GLY A 862 9.91 -16.00 22.01
N ASN A 863 10.04 -14.91 21.24
CA ASN A 863 10.01 -13.54 21.74
C ASN A 863 8.56 -13.09 22.05
N ASP A 864 8.40 -12.07 22.89
CA ASP A 864 7.09 -11.63 23.39
C ASP A 864 6.26 -10.93 22.32
N PHE A 865 6.87 -10.06 21.51
CA PHE A 865 6.17 -9.22 20.54
C PHE A 865 6.50 -9.60 19.09
N ILE A 866 7.69 -9.28 18.59
CA ILE A 866 8.11 -9.60 17.22
C ILE A 866 9.36 -10.49 17.24
N ASN A 867 9.38 -11.55 16.42
CA ASN A 867 10.60 -12.36 16.28
C ASN A 867 11.65 -11.59 15.46
N MET A 868 11.33 -11.16 14.24
CA MET A 868 12.25 -10.40 13.40
C MET A 868 11.58 -9.13 12.85
N ASP A 869 12.31 -8.02 12.87
CA ASP A 869 11.82 -6.72 12.40
C ASP A 869 12.90 -6.02 11.56
N THR A 870 12.47 -5.26 10.56
CA THR A 870 13.37 -4.45 9.75
C THR A 870 12.71 -3.16 9.30
N TRP A 871 13.43 -2.06 9.52
CA TRP A 871 13.19 -0.75 8.92
C TRP A 871 14.27 -0.39 7.89
N GLY A 872 15.24 -1.27 7.70
CA GLY A 872 16.38 -1.05 6.83
C GLY A 872 16.08 -1.23 5.35
N ASP A 873 16.99 -0.72 4.53
CA ASP A 873 16.95 -0.77 3.08
C ASP A 873 17.86 -1.89 2.53
N HIS A 874 17.43 -2.53 1.43
CA HIS A 874 18.14 -3.65 0.79
C HIS A 874 18.45 -4.82 1.75
N THR A 875 17.58 -5.08 2.73
CA THR A 875 17.80 -6.19 3.68
C THR A 875 17.54 -7.53 2.99
N LEU A 876 18.45 -8.50 3.15
CA LEU A 876 18.31 -9.86 2.63
C LEU A 876 18.07 -10.83 3.78
N ILE A 877 16.92 -11.49 3.80
CA ILE A 877 16.51 -12.42 4.87
C ILE A 877 16.38 -13.82 4.25
N ILE A 878 17.35 -14.71 4.50
CA ILE A 878 17.42 -16.03 3.85
C ILE A 878 17.81 -17.17 4.79
N GLY A 879 17.27 -18.36 4.56
CA GLY A 879 17.68 -19.59 5.25
C GLY A 879 17.40 -19.61 6.76
N ASN A 880 16.50 -18.77 7.27
CA ASN A 880 16.18 -18.67 8.70
C ASN A 880 15.00 -19.56 9.12
N ILE A 881 14.93 -19.84 10.42
CA ILE A 881 13.76 -20.41 11.08
C ILE A 881 13.19 -19.36 12.03
N ILE A 882 11.92 -18.98 11.83
CA ILE A 882 11.26 -17.89 12.53
C ILE A 882 9.97 -18.39 13.17
N GLY A 883 9.86 -18.26 14.49
CA GLY A 883 8.73 -18.73 15.32
C GLY A 883 8.72 -20.22 15.64
N LEU A 884 9.45 -21.05 14.89
CA LEU A 884 9.59 -22.49 15.13
C LEU A 884 10.87 -22.85 15.88
N ASP A 885 10.92 -24.07 16.42
CA ASP A 885 12.14 -24.60 17.05
C ASP A 885 13.25 -24.85 16.02
N ILE A 886 14.49 -25.06 16.48
CA ILE A 886 15.65 -25.29 15.61
C ILE A 886 15.47 -26.47 14.62
N SER A 887 14.54 -27.39 14.89
CA SER A 887 14.21 -28.48 13.97
C SER A 887 13.24 -28.08 12.86
N GLY A 888 12.60 -26.92 12.98
CA GLY A 888 11.59 -26.42 12.06
C GLY A 888 10.29 -27.21 12.10
N THR A 889 9.94 -27.83 13.23
CA THR A 889 8.79 -28.75 13.30
C THR A 889 7.69 -28.35 14.28
N ARG A 890 7.95 -27.42 15.20
CA ARG A 890 6.96 -26.97 16.18
C ARG A 890 7.12 -25.47 16.49
N PRO A 891 6.02 -24.75 16.72
CA PRO A 891 6.06 -23.43 17.34
C PRO A 891 6.77 -23.48 18.69
N VAL A 892 7.64 -22.50 18.96
CA VAL A 892 8.25 -22.32 20.30
C VAL A 892 7.26 -21.64 21.23
N ARG A 893 6.47 -20.71 20.70
CA ARG A 893 5.48 -19.89 21.39
C ARG A 893 4.36 -19.52 20.41
N GLU A 894 3.10 -19.59 20.83
CA GLU A 894 1.92 -19.39 19.95
C GLU A 894 1.27 -18.01 20.07
N ASP A 895 1.58 -17.24 21.11
CA ASP A 895 1.02 -15.91 21.39
C ASP A 895 1.93 -14.75 20.95
N THR A 896 3.05 -15.02 20.27
CA THR A 896 3.87 -13.99 19.62
C THR A 896 3.04 -13.26 18.55
N ARG A 897 3.13 -11.92 18.51
CA ARG A 897 2.31 -11.08 17.60
C ARG A 897 2.69 -11.31 16.14
N SER A 898 3.97 -11.17 15.80
CA SER A 898 4.48 -11.31 14.43
C SER A 898 5.76 -12.11 14.38
N ASN A 899 5.92 -12.91 13.33
CA ASN A 899 7.17 -13.58 13.05
C ASN A 899 8.16 -12.65 12.34
N LEU A 900 7.74 -12.00 11.27
CA LEU A 900 8.58 -11.06 10.52
C LEU A 900 7.76 -9.82 10.14
N THR A 901 8.26 -8.64 10.50
CA THR A 901 7.67 -7.35 10.13
C THR A 901 8.65 -6.54 9.28
N LEU A 902 8.14 -5.91 8.23
CA LEU A 902 8.82 -4.94 7.38
C LEU A 902 8.03 -3.64 7.50
N GLU A 903 8.62 -2.60 8.11
CA GLU A 903 7.87 -1.39 8.43
C GLU A 903 8.74 -0.13 8.51
N SER A 904 8.12 1.01 8.82
CA SER A 904 8.81 2.29 9.05
C SER A 904 9.81 2.69 7.94
N GLY A 905 9.43 2.48 6.68
CA GLY A 905 10.26 2.85 5.53
C GLY A 905 11.13 1.73 4.96
N ALA A 906 10.97 0.49 5.44
CA ALA A 906 11.67 -0.65 4.87
C ALA A 906 11.40 -0.77 3.36
N MET A 907 12.48 -0.79 2.58
CA MET A 907 12.41 -0.87 1.12
C MET A 907 13.46 -1.81 0.57
N ASN A 908 13.23 -2.32 -0.65
CA ASN A 908 14.10 -3.28 -1.33
C ASN A 908 14.46 -4.53 -0.49
N THR A 909 13.64 -4.89 0.51
CA THR A 909 13.90 -6.07 1.35
C THR A 909 13.46 -7.32 0.62
N LEU A 910 14.34 -8.32 0.56
CA LEU A 910 14.07 -9.64 0.01
C LEU A 910 13.99 -10.69 1.12
N VAL A 911 12.81 -11.29 1.28
CA VAL A 911 12.55 -12.40 2.20
C VAL A 911 12.48 -13.70 1.40
N GLY A 912 13.49 -14.54 1.57
CA GLY A 912 13.64 -15.82 0.87
C GLY A 912 14.40 -15.67 -0.44
N GLY A 913 14.14 -16.56 -1.40
CA GLY A 913 14.85 -16.60 -2.67
C GLY A 913 14.33 -17.71 -3.59
N SER A 914 14.80 -17.75 -4.83
CA SER A 914 14.40 -18.76 -5.81
C SER A 914 15.01 -20.13 -5.54
N GLU A 915 16.15 -20.18 -4.83
CA GLU A 915 16.82 -21.44 -4.51
C GLU A 915 16.30 -22.03 -3.19
N PRO A 916 16.12 -23.38 -3.08
CA PRO A 916 15.59 -24.00 -1.86
C PRO A 916 16.36 -23.70 -0.57
N GLN A 917 17.65 -23.37 -0.65
CA GLN A 917 18.51 -23.04 0.49
C GLN A 917 18.29 -21.63 1.03
N GLU A 918 17.72 -20.73 0.23
CA GLU A 918 17.43 -19.33 0.61
C GLU A 918 16.11 -19.22 1.38
N ARG A 919 15.28 -20.26 1.32
CA ARG A 919 13.97 -20.34 1.95
C ARG A 919 14.01 -20.09 3.46
N ASN A 920 13.17 -19.17 3.92
CA ASN A 920 12.83 -19.09 5.34
C ASN A 920 11.67 -20.02 5.67
N LEU A 921 11.67 -20.48 6.92
CA LEU A 921 10.58 -21.25 7.52
C LEU A 921 9.90 -20.41 8.59
N ILE A 922 8.62 -20.08 8.38
CA ILE A 922 7.90 -19.08 9.17
C ILE A 922 6.58 -19.68 9.67
N GLY A 923 6.39 -19.76 10.98
CA GLY A 923 5.18 -20.36 11.54
C GLY A 923 4.98 -20.12 13.03
N GLY A 924 3.77 -20.40 13.53
CA GLY A 924 3.49 -20.41 14.96
C GLY A 924 3.20 -19.05 15.61
N ALA A 925 2.89 -17.99 14.87
CA ALA A 925 2.53 -16.69 15.44
C ALA A 925 1.12 -16.23 15.01
N ASN A 926 0.63 -15.10 15.53
CA ASN A 926 -0.59 -14.49 14.98
C ASN A 926 -0.37 -14.06 13.52
N LEU A 927 0.72 -13.32 13.26
CA LEU A 927 1.09 -12.86 11.91
C LEU A 927 2.39 -13.53 11.46
N GLY A 928 2.41 -14.09 10.25
CA GLY A 928 3.60 -14.70 9.65
C GLY A 928 4.57 -13.65 9.12
N VAL A 929 4.27 -13.07 7.97
CA VAL A 929 5.01 -11.92 7.41
C VAL A 929 4.09 -10.73 7.29
N VAL A 930 4.56 -9.55 7.71
CA VAL A 930 3.79 -8.31 7.71
C VAL A 930 4.55 -7.24 6.95
N PHE A 931 3.85 -6.54 6.06
CA PHE A 931 4.26 -5.25 5.53
C PHE A 931 3.38 -4.17 6.19
N SER A 932 3.98 -3.18 6.84
CA SER A 932 3.28 -2.06 7.49
C SER A 932 3.90 -0.70 7.15
N ASP A 933 3.13 0.37 7.37
CA ASP A 933 3.48 1.78 7.18
C ASP A 933 3.61 2.26 5.73
N GLN A 934 3.03 3.42 5.41
CA GLN A 934 2.83 3.89 4.02
C GLN A 934 4.11 4.07 3.18
N ASN A 935 5.28 4.15 3.81
CA ASN A 935 6.58 4.31 3.15
C ASN A 935 7.33 2.98 2.95
N THR A 936 6.68 1.84 3.23
CA THR A 936 7.25 0.51 3.04
C THR A 936 6.85 -0.04 1.67
N TYR A 937 7.79 -0.08 0.73
CA TYR A 937 7.52 -0.45 -0.66
C TYR A 937 8.69 -1.21 -1.30
N GLN A 938 8.45 -1.85 -2.46
CA GLN A 938 9.44 -2.63 -3.22
C GLN A 938 10.04 -3.82 -2.46
N ASN A 939 9.34 -4.32 -1.45
CA ASN A 939 9.75 -5.50 -0.72
C ASN A 939 9.17 -6.76 -1.37
N ALA A 940 9.88 -7.88 -1.26
CA ALA A 940 9.51 -9.15 -1.87
C ALA A 940 9.58 -10.31 -0.88
N VAL A 941 8.53 -11.12 -0.85
CA VAL A 941 8.48 -12.40 -0.10
C VAL A 941 8.38 -13.52 -1.13
N ILE A 942 9.46 -14.30 -1.33
CA ILE A 942 9.52 -15.35 -2.37
C ILE A 942 10.14 -16.65 -1.87
N GLY A 943 9.67 -17.79 -2.37
CA GLY A 943 10.23 -19.12 -2.11
C GLY A 943 10.16 -19.63 -0.66
N ASN A 944 9.38 -18.97 0.21
CA ASN A 944 9.29 -19.28 1.64
C ASN A 944 8.27 -20.39 1.94
N TYR A 945 8.42 -21.03 3.11
CA TYR A 945 7.40 -21.89 3.71
C TYR A 945 6.75 -21.14 4.88
N ILE A 946 5.44 -20.89 4.75
CA ILE A 946 4.68 -20.07 5.69
C ILE A 946 3.47 -20.86 6.19
N GLY A 947 3.47 -21.22 7.47
CA GLY A 947 2.42 -22.00 8.13
C GLY A 947 2.61 -23.52 8.07
N THR A 948 3.76 -24.00 7.59
CA THR A 948 4.11 -25.43 7.54
C THR A 948 5.39 -25.75 8.29
N ASP A 949 5.66 -27.04 8.53
CA ASP A 949 6.97 -27.51 8.98
C ASP A 949 8.02 -27.46 7.85
N ILE A 950 9.28 -27.76 8.20
CA ILE A 950 10.43 -27.78 7.27
C ILE A 950 10.22 -28.73 6.07
N THR A 951 9.34 -29.73 6.18
CA THR A 951 9.05 -30.66 5.08
C THR A 951 8.03 -30.10 4.10
N GLY A 952 7.26 -29.07 4.49
CA GLY A 952 6.15 -28.53 3.71
C GLY A 952 4.94 -29.48 3.66
N THR A 953 4.88 -30.48 4.55
CA THR A 953 3.81 -31.51 4.54
C THR A 953 2.99 -31.55 5.83
N LYS A 954 3.41 -30.84 6.88
CA LYS A 954 2.66 -30.73 8.14
C LYS A 954 2.41 -29.28 8.52
N ALA A 955 1.34 -29.05 9.28
CA ALA A 955 0.94 -27.74 9.75
C ALA A 955 1.85 -27.21 10.87
N ALA A 956 2.22 -25.94 10.78
CA ALA A 956 2.81 -25.12 11.84
C ALA A 956 2.22 -23.69 11.71
N PRO A 957 0.90 -23.54 11.93
CA PRO A 957 0.12 -22.47 11.36
C PRO A 957 0.37 -21.11 12.01
N ASN A 958 0.16 -20.05 11.24
CA ASN A 958 -0.11 -18.70 11.77
C ASN A 958 -1.62 -18.40 11.71
N GLN A 959 -2.09 -17.32 12.35
CA GLN A 959 -3.45 -16.84 12.10
C GLN A 959 -3.55 -16.23 10.69
N THR A 960 -2.64 -15.34 10.32
CA THR A 960 -2.49 -14.83 8.95
C THR A 960 -1.08 -15.14 8.45
N GLY A 961 -0.97 -15.78 7.29
CA GLY A 961 0.32 -16.16 6.70
C GLY A 961 1.12 -14.93 6.26
N VAL A 962 0.57 -14.14 5.34
CA VAL A 962 1.15 -12.87 4.89
C VAL A 962 0.08 -11.78 4.99
N LEU A 963 0.41 -10.67 5.66
CA LEU A 963 -0.43 -9.49 5.78
C LEU A 963 0.24 -8.30 5.13
N VAL A 964 -0.42 -7.69 4.15
CA VAL A 964 -0.04 -6.43 3.53
C VAL A 964 -0.97 -5.36 4.09
N TRP A 965 -0.45 -4.48 4.96
CA TRP A 965 -1.25 -3.52 5.73
C TRP A 965 -0.89 -2.07 5.40
N MET A 966 -1.78 -1.35 4.72
CA MET A 966 -1.62 0.10 4.41
C MET A 966 -0.36 0.47 3.57
N VAL A 967 0.19 -0.49 2.81
CA VAL A 967 1.39 -0.32 1.96
C VAL A 967 1.11 -0.49 0.47
N GLY A 968 1.92 0.09 -0.41
CA GLY A 968 1.83 -0.12 -1.86
C GLY A 968 3.09 -0.71 -2.49
N ASN A 969 2.99 -1.23 -3.71
CA ASN A 969 4.15 -1.66 -4.51
C ASN A 969 5.01 -2.77 -3.87
N ASN A 970 4.41 -3.76 -3.19
CA ASN A 970 5.11 -4.93 -2.66
C ASN A 970 4.73 -6.22 -3.39
N ARG A 971 5.59 -7.24 -3.28
CA ARG A 971 5.48 -8.50 -4.02
C ARG A 971 5.41 -9.71 -3.09
N VAL A 972 4.43 -10.58 -3.32
CA VAL A 972 4.31 -11.90 -2.66
C VAL A 972 4.32 -13.00 -3.71
N GLY A 973 5.43 -13.73 -3.79
CA GLY A 973 5.67 -14.80 -4.76
C GLY A 973 6.14 -14.28 -6.13
N GLY A 974 6.23 -15.17 -7.10
CA GLY A 974 6.84 -14.84 -8.39
C GLY A 974 6.58 -15.84 -9.52
N GLY A 975 6.81 -15.39 -10.74
CA GLY A 975 6.65 -16.17 -11.97
C GLY A 975 7.88 -16.98 -12.37
N ALA A 976 9.06 -16.69 -11.81
CA ALA A 976 10.24 -17.50 -12.08
C ALA A 976 10.22 -18.80 -11.23
N PRO A 977 10.85 -19.89 -11.71
CA PRO A 977 10.93 -21.14 -10.96
C PRO A 977 11.52 -20.93 -9.56
N GLY A 978 10.80 -21.40 -8.53
CA GLY A 978 11.23 -21.34 -7.13
C GLY A 978 10.78 -20.11 -6.35
N GLU A 979 10.30 -19.04 -7.02
CA GLU A 979 9.86 -17.81 -6.34
C GLU A 979 8.49 -17.93 -5.65
N GLY A 980 7.64 -18.87 -6.06
CA GLY A 980 6.33 -19.10 -5.45
C GLY A 980 6.43 -19.59 -4.00
N ASN A 981 5.77 -18.90 -3.07
CA ASN A 981 5.73 -19.34 -1.67
C ASN A 981 4.78 -20.52 -1.46
N LEU A 982 5.06 -21.34 -0.44
CA LEU A 982 4.13 -22.32 0.11
C LEU A 982 3.43 -21.70 1.33
N ILE A 983 2.14 -21.41 1.22
CA ILE A 983 1.36 -20.70 2.25
C ILE A 983 0.15 -21.54 2.64
N SER A 984 0.28 -22.32 3.72
CA SER A 984 -0.67 -23.38 4.04
C SER A 984 -0.94 -23.51 5.54
N SER A 985 -2.08 -24.10 5.89
CA SER A 985 -2.59 -24.30 7.26
C SER A 985 -2.92 -23.05 8.09
N ASN A 986 -2.75 -21.84 7.55
CA ASN A 986 -3.05 -20.59 8.24
C ASN A 986 -4.57 -20.32 8.34
N GLY A 987 -4.98 -19.42 9.24
CA GLY A 987 -6.36 -18.91 9.24
C GLY A 987 -6.72 -18.20 7.93
N THR A 988 -5.92 -17.20 7.56
CA THR A 988 -5.90 -16.57 6.23
C THR A 988 -4.53 -16.79 5.61
N GLY A 989 -4.46 -17.21 4.35
CA GLY A 989 -3.18 -17.40 3.66
C GLY A 989 -2.48 -16.06 3.39
N ILE A 990 -3.05 -15.26 2.49
CA ILE A 990 -2.60 -13.90 2.17
C ILE A 990 -3.74 -12.93 2.39
N GLU A 991 -3.48 -11.83 3.09
CA GLU A 991 -4.44 -10.74 3.28
C GLU A 991 -3.83 -9.41 2.81
N LEU A 992 -4.55 -8.71 1.94
CA LEU A 992 -4.25 -7.34 1.55
C LEU A 992 -5.32 -6.43 2.17
N SER A 993 -4.94 -5.56 3.11
CA SER A 993 -5.89 -4.80 3.93
C SER A 993 -5.36 -3.42 4.31
N GLY A 994 -6.27 -2.49 4.58
CA GLY A 994 -5.95 -1.13 5.00
C GLY A 994 -6.09 -0.10 3.87
N TYR A 995 -6.18 1.17 4.26
CA TYR A 995 -6.39 2.28 3.33
C TYR A 995 -5.08 2.69 2.64
N GLY A 996 -5.16 3.06 1.36
CA GLY A 996 -3.98 3.45 0.57
C GLY A 996 -3.16 2.28 0.02
N VAL A 997 -3.65 1.05 0.12
CA VAL A 997 -2.96 -0.13 -0.40
C VAL A 997 -3.21 -0.25 -1.90
N THR A 998 -2.17 0.01 -2.69
CA THR A 998 -2.25 -0.05 -4.15
C THR A 998 -1.07 -0.81 -4.77
N ASP A 999 -1.26 -1.32 -5.99
CA ASP A 999 -0.16 -1.83 -6.83
C ASP A 999 0.64 -2.99 -6.19
N ASN A 1000 -0.01 -3.78 -5.34
CA ASN A 1000 0.60 -4.98 -4.75
C ASN A 1000 0.41 -6.19 -5.66
N ILE A 1001 1.45 -7.03 -5.72
CA ILE A 1001 1.57 -8.10 -6.70
C ILE A 1001 1.62 -9.46 -5.97
N VAL A 1002 0.77 -10.41 -6.36
CA VAL A 1002 0.70 -11.76 -5.79
C VAL A 1002 0.76 -12.81 -6.89
N LEU A 1003 1.87 -13.53 -7.03
CA LEU A 1003 2.15 -14.40 -8.19
C LEU A 1003 2.67 -15.78 -7.79
N GLY A 1004 2.28 -16.81 -8.56
CA GLY A 1004 2.90 -18.14 -8.53
C GLY A 1004 2.86 -18.89 -7.20
N ASN A 1005 2.08 -18.42 -6.21
CA ASN A 1005 2.05 -19.02 -4.88
C ASN A 1005 1.26 -20.34 -4.87
N ARG A 1006 1.65 -21.25 -3.98
CA ARG A 1006 0.91 -22.47 -3.64
C ARG A 1006 0.25 -22.30 -2.29
N ILE A 1007 -1.08 -22.24 -2.29
CA ILE A 1007 -1.88 -21.83 -1.14
C ILE A 1007 -2.83 -22.96 -0.75
N GLY A 1008 -2.74 -23.43 0.50
CA GLY A 1008 -3.65 -24.46 1.05
C GLY A 1008 -3.33 -25.91 0.68
N ILE A 1009 -2.11 -26.17 0.17
CA ILE A 1009 -1.66 -27.48 -0.29
C ILE A 1009 -0.24 -27.79 0.24
N ASP A 1010 0.17 -29.05 0.21
CA ASP A 1010 1.55 -29.43 0.51
C ASP A 1010 2.52 -29.07 -0.64
N VAL A 1011 3.82 -29.13 -0.35
CA VAL A 1011 4.88 -28.87 -1.34
C VAL A 1011 4.76 -29.73 -2.61
N GLY A 1012 4.28 -30.97 -2.47
CA GLY A 1012 4.13 -31.92 -3.58
C GLY A 1012 2.94 -31.61 -4.49
N GLY A 1013 1.97 -30.83 -4.01
CA GLY A 1013 0.69 -30.66 -4.69
C GLY A 1013 -0.23 -31.88 -4.58
N GLU A 1014 0.00 -32.77 -3.61
CA GLU A 1014 -0.70 -34.05 -3.47
C GLU A 1014 -1.69 -34.07 -2.30
N SER A 1015 -1.36 -33.40 -1.19
CA SER A 1015 -2.16 -33.41 0.04
C SER A 1015 -2.71 -32.02 0.38
N LEU A 1016 -3.97 -31.97 0.82
CA LEU A 1016 -4.60 -30.73 1.28
C LEU A 1016 -4.02 -30.30 2.64
N LEU A 1017 -3.63 -29.04 2.73
CA LEU A 1017 -3.24 -28.34 3.97
C LEU A 1017 -3.96 -26.98 4.01
N PRO A 1018 -5.31 -27.00 4.03
CA PRO A 1018 -6.11 -25.84 3.66
C PRO A 1018 -5.91 -24.69 4.66
N ASN A 1019 -5.86 -23.48 4.13
CA ASN A 1019 -6.11 -22.29 4.94
C ASN A 1019 -7.63 -22.15 5.20
N GLY A 1020 -8.02 -21.35 6.18
CA GLY A 1020 -9.44 -20.97 6.34
C GLY A 1020 -9.94 -20.17 5.13
N VAL A 1021 -9.25 -19.07 4.81
CA VAL A 1021 -9.38 -18.32 3.55
C VAL A 1021 -8.04 -18.38 2.82
N GLY A 1022 -8.05 -18.66 1.52
CA GLY A 1022 -6.82 -18.71 0.72
C GLY A 1022 -6.17 -17.35 0.59
N LEU A 1023 -6.87 -16.42 -0.04
CA LEU A 1023 -6.47 -15.05 -0.28
C LEU A 1023 -7.65 -14.11 0.00
N SER A 1024 -7.37 -12.97 0.65
CA SER A 1024 -8.38 -11.98 1.01
C SER A 1024 -7.94 -10.58 0.62
N LEU A 1025 -8.70 -9.94 -0.26
CA LEU A 1025 -8.67 -8.49 -0.50
C LEU A 1025 -9.72 -7.90 0.41
N HIS A 1026 -9.25 -7.13 1.37
CA HIS A 1026 -10.08 -6.48 2.37
C HIS A 1026 -10.16 -4.98 2.06
N THR A 1027 -10.42 -4.16 3.07
CA THR A 1027 -10.59 -2.72 2.96
C THR A 1027 -9.49 -2.02 2.14
N GLY A 1028 -9.90 -1.10 1.26
CA GLY A 1028 -9.02 -0.08 0.66
C GLY A 1028 -8.15 -0.47 -0.54
N GLN A 1029 -8.16 -1.74 -0.97
CA GLN A 1029 -7.30 -2.24 -2.06
C GLN A 1029 -7.61 -1.63 -3.43
N ARG A 1030 -6.58 -1.20 -4.17
CA ARG A 1030 -6.72 -0.80 -5.59
C ARG A 1030 -5.58 -1.35 -6.45
N HIS A 1031 -5.85 -1.67 -7.71
CA HIS A 1031 -4.84 -2.16 -8.67
C HIS A 1031 -3.99 -3.34 -8.19
N ALA A 1032 -4.51 -4.18 -7.30
CA ALA A 1032 -3.81 -5.39 -6.92
C ALA A 1032 -3.76 -6.36 -8.11
N VAL A 1033 -2.58 -6.90 -8.43
CA VAL A 1033 -2.39 -7.89 -9.49
C VAL A 1033 -2.17 -9.26 -8.87
N ILE A 1034 -3.13 -10.16 -9.06
CA ILE A 1034 -3.18 -11.48 -8.43
C ILE A 1034 -3.24 -12.54 -9.51
N GLY A 1035 -2.10 -13.20 -9.70
CA GLY A 1035 -1.85 -14.04 -10.84
C GLY A 1035 -1.48 -13.22 -12.08
N GLY A 1036 -1.64 -13.78 -13.26
CA GLY A 1036 -1.25 -13.10 -14.50
C GLY A 1036 -1.66 -13.84 -15.76
N PHE A 1037 -1.03 -13.49 -16.89
CA PHE A 1037 -1.34 -14.03 -18.21
C PHE A 1037 -0.66 -15.38 -18.47
N THR A 1038 0.50 -15.64 -17.85
CA THR A 1038 1.19 -16.94 -17.97
C THR A 1038 0.75 -17.94 -16.88
N PRO A 1039 0.80 -19.26 -17.14
CA PRO A 1039 0.53 -20.27 -16.11
C PRO A 1039 1.44 -20.17 -14.87
N GLU A 1040 2.67 -19.71 -15.06
CA GLU A 1040 3.67 -19.56 -14.00
C GLU A 1040 3.35 -18.38 -13.06
N GLU A 1041 2.74 -17.31 -13.58
CA GLU A 1041 2.23 -16.20 -12.78
C GLU A 1041 1.01 -16.59 -11.93
N GLY A 1042 0.20 -17.55 -12.39
CA GLY A 1042 -1.04 -17.96 -11.74
C GLY A 1042 -0.85 -18.60 -10.37
N ASN A 1043 -1.56 -18.12 -9.35
CA ASN A 1043 -1.55 -18.76 -8.04
C ASN A 1043 -2.37 -20.06 -8.05
N LEU A 1044 -1.90 -21.07 -7.32
CA LEU A 1044 -2.65 -22.30 -7.04
C LEU A 1044 -3.27 -22.20 -5.64
N ILE A 1045 -4.59 -22.09 -5.57
CA ILE A 1045 -5.35 -21.93 -4.32
C ILE A 1045 -6.26 -23.13 -4.12
N VAL A 1046 -6.02 -23.92 -3.07
CA VAL A 1046 -6.70 -25.21 -2.88
C VAL A 1046 -7.34 -25.32 -1.50
N GLY A 1047 -8.60 -25.75 -1.47
CA GLY A 1047 -9.38 -26.01 -0.26
C GLY A 1047 -9.90 -24.75 0.44
N GLY A 1048 -10.26 -24.90 1.71
CA GLY A 1048 -10.74 -23.83 2.58
C GLY A 1048 -12.23 -23.49 2.45
N HIS A 1049 -12.64 -22.41 3.11
CA HIS A 1049 -13.99 -21.86 2.97
C HIS A 1049 -14.15 -21.09 1.67
N ILE A 1050 -13.23 -20.17 1.40
CA ILE A 1050 -13.21 -19.29 0.23
C ILE A 1050 -11.78 -19.28 -0.34
N SER A 1051 -11.61 -19.47 -1.65
CA SER A 1051 -10.28 -19.39 -2.27
C SER A 1051 -9.79 -17.95 -2.35
N ALA A 1052 -10.58 -17.05 -2.94
CA ALA A 1052 -10.29 -15.61 -3.03
C ALA A 1052 -11.51 -14.81 -2.58
N ARG A 1053 -11.38 -14.07 -1.48
CA ARG A 1053 -12.40 -13.17 -0.94
C ARG A 1053 -12.05 -11.74 -1.32
N ILE A 1054 -13.01 -10.98 -1.81
CA ILE A 1054 -12.88 -9.55 -2.15
C ILE A 1054 -14.03 -8.85 -1.42
N THR A 1055 -13.72 -8.18 -0.33
CA THR A 1055 -14.71 -7.75 0.66
C THR A 1055 -14.39 -6.39 1.26
N HIS A 1056 -15.43 -5.70 1.70
CA HIS A 1056 -15.45 -4.32 2.25
C HIS A 1056 -15.42 -3.19 1.20
N PRO A 1057 -15.90 -1.99 1.58
CA PRO A 1057 -15.87 -0.82 0.70
C PRO A 1057 -14.46 -0.39 0.30
N GLY A 1058 -14.37 0.32 -0.82
CA GLY A 1058 -13.13 0.92 -1.31
C GLY A 1058 -12.33 0.04 -2.27
N ILE A 1059 -12.63 -1.27 -2.35
CA ILE A 1059 -11.96 -2.16 -3.31
C ILE A 1059 -12.41 -1.86 -4.74
N ARG A 1060 -11.44 -1.58 -5.60
CA ARG A 1060 -11.68 -1.40 -7.03
C ARG A 1060 -10.48 -1.67 -7.91
N ASP A 1061 -10.76 -1.93 -9.18
CA ASP A 1061 -9.74 -2.01 -10.24
C ASP A 1061 -8.67 -3.09 -9.96
N CYS A 1062 -8.99 -4.10 -9.13
CA CYS A 1062 -8.09 -5.22 -8.85
C CYS A 1062 -8.23 -6.31 -9.93
N TYR A 1063 -7.10 -6.92 -10.27
CA TYR A 1063 -6.97 -7.91 -11.32
C TYR A 1063 -6.68 -9.29 -10.74
N LEU A 1064 -7.66 -10.19 -10.83
CA LEU A 1064 -7.54 -11.59 -10.46
C LEU A 1064 -7.55 -12.46 -11.71
N ALA A 1065 -6.38 -12.88 -12.17
CA ALA A 1065 -6.26 -13.60 -13.44
C ALA A 1065 -5.28 -14.77 -13.47
N GLY A 1066 -5.58 -15.75 -14.34
CA GLY A 1066 -4.72 -16.92 -14.56
C GLY A 1066 -4.60 -17.87 -13.36
N ASN A 1067 -5.32 -17.63 -12.26
CA ASN A 1067 -5.23 -18.45 -11.06
C ASN A 1067 -5.97 -19.76 -11.23
N THR A 1068 -5.50 -20.78 -10.52
CA THR A 1068 -6.20 -22.06 -10.35
C THR A 1068 -6.79 -22.14 -8.96
N MET A 1069 -8.12 -22.20 -8.85
CA MET A 1069 -8.84 -22.30 -7.58
C MET A 1069 -9.68 -23.56 -7.53
N ILE A 1070 -9.48 -24.38 -6.50
CA ILE A 1070 -10.08 -25.71 -6.42
C ILE A 1070 -10.56 -26.01 -4.99
N GLY A 1071 -11.76 -26.60 -4.86
CA GLY A 1071 -12.16 -27.28 -3.62
C GLY A 1071 -12.64 -26.37 -2.49
N ALA A 1072 -13.01 -25.13 -2.77
CA ALA A 1072 -13.62 -24.26 -1.75
C ALA A 1072 -15.06 -24.69 -1.44
N SER A 1073 -15.42 -24.62 -0.15
CA SER A 1073 -16.75 -25.02 0.33
C SER A 1073 -17.84 -23.96 0.10
N VAL A 1074 -17.48 -22.67 0.02
CA VAL A 1074 -18.43 -21.56 -0.21
C VAL A 1074 -18.32 -21.00 -1.62
N ALA A 1075 -17.13 -20.53 -2.00
CA ALA A 1075 -16.91 -19.94 -3.31
C ALA A 1075 -15.43 -19.95 -3.72
N GLY A 1076 -15.18 -20.02 -5.03
CA GLY A 1076 -13.86 -19.76 -5.62
C GLY A 1076 -13.47 -18.30 -5.43
N ALA A 1077 -14.04 -17.42 -6.26
CA ALA A 1077 -13.96 -15.98 -6.08
C ALA A 1077 -15.27 -15.44 -5.48
N TYR A 1078 -15.17 -14.75 -4.34
CA TYR A 1078 -16.33 -14.17 -3.67
C TYR A 1078 -16.15 -12.66 -3.49
N LEU A 1079 -16.97 -11.90 -4.20
CA LEU A 1079 -17.02 -10.45 -4.15
C LEU A 1079 -18.23 -10.05 -3.30
N GLU A 1080 -18.00 -9.31 -2.22
CA GLU A 1080 -19.06 -8.86 -1.31
C GLU A 1080 -18.85 -7.39 -0.90
N ASP A 1081 -19.82 -6.84 -0.15
CA ASP A 1081 -19.75 -5.51 0.48
C ASP A 1081 -19.33 -4.37 -0.46
N ARG A 1082 -19.85 -4.41 -1.70
CA ARG A 1082 -19.71 -3.38 -2.73
C ARG A 1082 -18.32 -3.28 -3.39
N ALA A 1083 -17.50 -4.33 -3.36
CA ALA A 1083 -16.34 -4.43 -4.27
C ALA A 1083 -16.78 -4.16 -5.72
N CYS A 1084 -16.11 -3.24 -6.41
CA CYS A 1084 -16.56 -2.74 -7.72
C CYS A 1084 -15.42 -2.67 -8.74
N SER A 1085 -15.72 -2.69 -10.03
CA SER A 1085 -14.70 -2.54 -11.10
C SER A 1085 -13.55 -3.55 -11.04
N ASN A 1086 -13.75 -4.74 -10.45
CA ASN A 1086 -12.69 -5.76 -10.39
C ASN A 1086 -12.76 -6.69 -11.61
N PHE A 1087 -11.61 -7.21 -12.01
CA PHE A 1087 -11.46 -8.06 -13.18
C PHE A 1087 -11.16 -9.49 -12.74
N ILE A 1088 -12.11 -10.40 -12.95
CA ILE A 1088 -11.97 -11.83 -12.69
C ILE A 1088 -11.85 -12.53 -14.04
N GLN A 1089 -10.64 -12.81 -14.50
CA GLN A 1089 -10.45 -13.30 -15.87
C GLN A 1089 -9.43 -14.42 -16.08
N GLY A 1090 -9.70 -15.32 -17.02
CA GLY A 1090 -8.73 -16.36 -17.38
C GLY A 1090 -8.42 -17.38 -16.27
N ASN A 1091 -9.17 -17.38 -15.16
CA ASN A 1091 -8.94 -18.31 -14.05
C ASN A 1091 -9.53 -19.69 -14.34
N MET A 1092 -8.96 -20.73 -13.73
CA MET A 1092 -9.53 -22.07 -13.69
C MET A 1092 -10.22 -22.30 -12.34
N LEU A 1093 -11.55 -22.37 -12.35
CA LEU A 1093 -12.40 -22.52 -11.16
C LEU A 1093 -13.07 -23.89 -11.19
N GLY A 1094 -12.75 -24.79 -10.25
CA GLY A 1094 -13.25 -26.16 -10.31
C GLY A 1094 -13.43 -26.88 -8.98
N ALA A 1095 -14.21 -27.96 -9.00
CA ALA A 1095 -14.50 -28.82 -7.86
C ALA A 1095 -14.98 -28.07 -6.60
N MET A 1096 -15.73 -26.98 -6.78
CA MET A 1096 -16.32 -26.23 -5.68
C MET A 1096 -17.52 -27.00 -5.13
N GLU A 1097 -17.69 -27.00 -3.80
CA GLU A 1097 -18.95 -27.46 -3.19
C GLU A 1097 -20.03 -26.36 -3.32
N GLY A 1098 -19.61 -25.10 -3.31
CA GLY A 1098 -20.44 -23.92 -3.54
C GLY A 1098 -20.30 -23.33 -4.94
N TYR A 1099 -20.19 -22.00 -5.03
CA TYR A 1099 -20.21 -21.26 -6.30
C TYR A 1099 -18.78 -21.08 -6.87
N SER A 1100 -18.62 -20.94 -8.18
CA SER A 1100 -17.30 -20.62 -8.74
C SER A 1100 -16.97 -19.13 -8.59
N VAL A 1101 -17.92 -18.27 -8.96
CA VAL A 1101 -17.88 -16.84 -8.67
C VAL A 1101 -19.19 -16.42 -8.04
N ARG A 1102 -19.12 -15.65 -6.96
CA ARG A 1102 -20.28 -15.04 -6.31
C ARG A 1102 -20.06 -13.54 -6.17
N VAL A 1103 -21.08 -12.76 -6.51
CA VAL A 1103 -21.07 -11.29 -6.37
C VAL A 1103 -22.30 -10.84 -5.60
N ASP A 1104 -22.06 -10.21 -4.45
CA ASP A 1104 -23.05 -9.66 -3.55
C ASP A 1104 -22.85 -8.14 -3.44
N TYR A 1105 -23.89 -7.34 -3.69
CA TYR A 1105 -23.90 -5.85 -3.64
C TYR A 1105 -22.95 -5.08 -4.59
N GLY A 1106 -21.82 -5.67 -5.01
CA GLY A 1106 -20.81 -5.06 -5.88
C GLY A 1106 -21.28 -4.85 -7.33
N THR A 1107 -20.78 -3.83 -8.03
CA THR A 1107 -21.14 -3.55 -9.43
C THR A 1107 -19.92 -3.27 -10.28
N GLY A 1108 -20.04 -3.46 -11.59
CA GLY A 1108 -18.94 -3.23 -12.52
C GLY A 1108 -17.85 -4.29 -12.44
N ASN A 1109 -18.10 -5.42 -11.79
CA ASN A 1109 -17.12 -6.50 -11.73
C ASN A 1109 -17.22 -7.36 -12.98
N GLU A 1110 -16.14 -7.43 -13.73
CA GLU A 1110 -16.07 -8.16 -14.98
C GLU A 1110 -15.63 -9.61 -14.75
N ILE A 1111 -16.41 -10.56 -15.27
CA ILE A 1111 -16.14 -12.00 -15.15
C ILE A 1111 -16.01 -12.57 -16.56
N ARG A 1112 -14.78 -12.79 -17.03
CA ARG A 1112 -14.57 -13.18 -18.44
C ARG A 1112 -13.49 -14.21 -18.68
N SER A 1113 -13.63 -15.00 -19.73
CA SER A 1113 -12.65 -16.01 -20.16
C SER A 1113 -12.20 -17.01 -19.07
N ASN A 1114 -12.96 -17.18 -18.00
CA ASN A 1114 -12.65 -18.16 -16.94
C ASN A 1114 -13.11 -19.55 -17.38
N SER A 1115 -12.38 -20.60 -16.99
CA SER A 1115 -12.82 -21.98 -17.18
C SER A 1115 -13.50 -22.50 -15.91
N PHE A 1116 -14.68 -23.10 -16.05
CA PHE A 1116 -15.47 -23.56 -14.91
C PHE A 1116 -15.69 -25.07 -14.95
N THR A 1117 -15.68 -25.71 -13.77
CA THR A 1117 -16.14 -27.10 -13.61
C THR A 1117 -17.27 -27.18 -12.58
N GLY A 1118 -18.42 -27.73 -12.98
CA GLY A 1118 -19.62 -27.86 -12.14
C GLY A 1118 -20.79 -28.50 -12.89
N GLU A 1119 -21.67 -29.20 -12.17
CA GLU A 1119 -22.80 -29.94 -12.76
C GLU A 1119 -23.89 -29.02 -13.33
N LYS A 1120 -24.03 -27.81 -12.76
CA LYS A 1120 -25.08 -26.86 -13.11
C LYS A 1120 -24.48 -25.51 -13.50
N PRO A 1121 -24.49 -25.15 -14.79
CA PRO A 1121 -23.98 -23.88 -15.27
C PRO A 1121 -24.56 -22.65 -14.57
N THR A 1122 -25.84 -22.68 -14.22
CA THR A 1122 -26.51 -21.57 -13.56
C THR A 1122 -26.09 -21.36 -12.10
N GLU A 1123 -25.33 -22.29 -11.53
CA GLU A 1123 -24.77 -22.18 -10.18
C GLU A 1123 -23.25 -21.90 -10.22
N MET A 1124 -22.65 -21.69 -11.40
CA MET A 1124 -21.22 -21.33 -11.51
C MET A 1124 -20.98 -19.85 -11.19
N VAL A 1125 -21.82 -18.96 -11.72
CA VAL A 1125 -21.79 -17.52 -11.42
C VAL A 1125 -23.10 -17.14 -10.75
N LEU A 1126 -23.01 -16.67 -9.51
CA LEU A 1126 -24.14 -16.24 -8.72
C LEU A 1126 -24.08 -14.72 -8.50
N LEU A 1127 -25.20 -14.06 -8.79
CA LEU A 1127 -25.44 -12.65 -8.51
C LEU A 1127 -26.56 -12.56 -7.47
N LEU A 1128 -26.31 -11.90 -6.34
CA LEU A 1128 -27.31 -11.69 -5.29
C LEU A 1128 -27.28 -10.25 -4.78
N GLU A 1129 -28.40 -9.82 -4.19
CA GLU A 1129 -28.51 -8.53 -3.51
C GLU A 1129 -28.07 -7.34 -4.38
N GLY A 1130 -28.42 -7.37 -5.67
CA GLY A 1130 -28.02 -6.33 -6.63
C GLY A 1130 -26.58 -6.45 -7.15
N GLY A 1131 -25.87 -7.55 -6.87
CA GLY A 1131 -24.55 -7.85 -7.41
C GLY A 1131 -24.54 -7.83 -8.94
N ASN A 1132 -23.60 -7.07 -9.53
CA ASN A 1132 -23.57 -6.68 -10.94
C ASN A 1132 -24.93 -6.24 -11.49
N ARG A 1133 -25.71 -5.55 -10.66
CA ARG A 1133 -27.09 -5.11 -10.93
C ARG A 1133 -28.04 -6.23 -11.34
N GLU A 1134 -27.69 -7.47 -10.98
CA GLU A 1134 -28.38 -8.70 -11.39
C GLU A 1134 -28.62 -8.74 -12.92
N LEU A 1135 -27.60 -8.34 -13.69
CA LEU A 1135 -27.72 -8.21 -15.14
C LEU A 1135 -28.27 -9.50 -15.78
N GLY A 1136 -29.28 -9.34 -16.63
CA GLY A 1136 -29.97 -10.45 -17.28
C GLY A 1136 -29.09 -11.18 -18.30
N ALA A 1137 -29.06 -12.51 -18.22
CA ALA A 1137 -28.25 -13.34 -19.12
C ALA A 1137 -28.69 -13.25 -20.61
N PRO A 1138 -27.75 -13.45 -21.56
CA PRO A 1138 -28.05 -13.46 -23.00
C PRO A 1138 -29.05 -14.53 -23.40
N ARG A 1139 -29.81 -14.25 -24.47
CA ARG A 1139 -30.77 -15.20 -25.03
C ARG A 1139 -30.39 -15.60 -26.45
N VAL A 1140 -30.19 -16.89 -26.69
CA VAL A 1140 -30.03 -17.45 -28.03
C VAL A 1140 -31.40 -17.49 -28.73
N SER A 1141 -31.51 -16.89 -29.91
CA SER A 1141 -32.75 -16.78 -30.69
C SER A 1141 -32.72 -17.55 -32.01
N GLY A 1142 -31.54 -17.95 -32.48
CA GLY A 1142 -31.42 -18.75 -33.68
C GLY A 1142 -30.00 -19.24 -33.96
N VAL A 1143 -29.92 -20.39 -34.64
CA VAL A 1143 -28.68 -20.94 -35.20
C VAL A 1143 -28.84 -21.10 -36.70
N LYS A 1144 -27.84 -20.65 -37.46
CA LYS A 1144 -27.76 -20.87 -38.91
C LYS A 1144 -26.35 -21.34 -39.24
N LYS A 1145 -26.21 -22.60 -39.68
CA LYS A 1145 -24.92 -23.28 -39.87
C LYS A 1145 -24.11 -23.29 -38.55
N GLN A 1146 -22.97 -22.58 -38.51
CA GLN A 1146 -22.09 -22.43 -37.34
C GLN A 1146 -22.28 -21.08 -36.62
N THR A 1147 -23.22 -20.26 -37.07
CA THR A 1147 -23.48 -18.93 -36.48
C THR A 1147 -24.63 -19.01 -35.47
N LEU A 1148 -24.31 -18.72 -34.21
CA LEU A 1148 -25.24 -18.44 -33.12
C LEU A 1148 -25.69 -16.98 -33.19
N SER A 1149 -26.96 -16.71 -32.93
CA SER A 1149 -27.51 -15.35 -32.88
C SER A 1149 -28.51 -15.20 -31.75
N GLY A 1150 -28.57 -14.01 -31.17
CA GLY A 1150 -29.33 -13.78 -29.95
C GLY A 1150 -29.55 -12.30 -29.63
N THR A 1151 -30.09 -12.08 -28.43
CA THR A 1151 -30.34 -10.74 -27.87
C THR A 1151 -29.80 -10.63 -26.45
N THR A 1152 -29.32 -9.45 -26.09
CA THR A 1152 -28.79 -9.08 -24.78
C THR A 1152 -28.95 -7.55 -24.54
N CYS A 1153 -28.25 -6.95 -23.57
CA CYS A 1153 -28.16 -5.51 -23.40
C CYS A 1153 -27.51 -4.81 -24.62
N ALA A 1154 -27.80 -3.52 -24.82
CA ALA A 1154 -27.21 -2.76 -25.91
C ALA A 1154 -25.69 -2.67 -25.73
N TYR A 1155 -24.94 -2.89 -26.82
CA TYR A 1155 -23.47 -2.85 -26.83
C TYR A 1155 -22.76 -3.89 -25.93
N GLY A 1156 -23.48 -4.83 -25.33
CA GLY A 1156 -22.87 -5.83 -24.44
C GLY A 1156 -21.86 -6.74 -25.13
N TYR A 1157 -20.80 -7.08 -24.41
CA TYR A 1157 -19.79 -8.07 -24.76
C TYR A 1157 -20.28 -9.46 -24.38
N VAL A 1158 -20.61 -10.30 -25.36
CA VAL A 1158 -21.22 -11.62 -25.12
C VAL A 1158 -20.16 -12.70 -25.28
N GLU A 1159 -19.91 -13.45 -24.22
CA GLU A 1159 -19.07 -14.65 -24.29
C GLU A 1159 -19.90 -15.91 -24.47
N ILE A 1160 -19.36 -16.83 -25.27
CA ILE A 1160 -19.97 -18.10 -25.60
C ILE A 1160 -19.07 -19.22 -25.09
N TYR A 1161 -19.66 -20.14 -24.35
CA TYR A 1161 -18.97 -21.28 -23.77
C TYR A 1161 -19.53 -22.59 -24.34
N LEU A 1162 -18.66 -23.56 -24.57
CA LEU A 1162 -19.04 -24.95 -24.74
C LEU A 1162 -19.27 -25.54 -23.35
N PHE A 1163 -20.47 -26.06 -23.12
CA PHE A 1163 -20.77 -26.83 -21.91
C PHE A 1163 -20.79 -28.32 -22.23
N GLN A 1164 -19.80 -29.05 -21.71
CA GLN A 1164 -19.64 -30.49 -21.93
C GLN A 1164 -18.91 -31.12 -20.74
N ASP A 1165 -19.34 -32.32 -20.33
CA ASP A 1165 -18.71 -33.10 -19.26
C ASP A 1165 -18.54 -32.29 -17.96
N ASN A 1166 -19.59 -31.53 -17.59
CA ASN A 1166 -19.62 -30.61 -16.46
C ASN A 1166 -18.54 -29.51 -16.50
N ARG A 1167 -18.06 -29.16 -17.68
CA ARG A 1167 -17.07 -28.09 -17.90
C ARG A 1167 -17.63 -27.01 -18.81
N ALA A 1168 -17.44 -25.76 -18.44
CA ALA A 1168 -17.66 -24.62 -19.31
C ALA A 1168 -16.31 -24.12 -19.84
N ILE A 1169 -16.12 -24.22 -21.16
CA ILE A 1169 -14.88 -23.85 -21.85
C ILE A 1169 -15.17 -22.69 -22.80
N PRO A 1170 -14.44 -21.56 -22.73
CA PRO A 1170 -14.61 -20.45 -23.66
C PRO A 1170 -14.48 -20.90 -25.14
N LEU A 1171 -15.40 -20.46 -25.99
CA LEU A 1171 -15.35 -20.66 -27.44
C LEU A 1171 -14.99 -19.39 -28.21
N GLY A 1172 -15.24 -18.23 -27.62
CA GLY A 1172 -15.09 -16.92 -28.23
C GLY A 1172 -16.22 -15.98 -27.83
N PHE A 1173 -16.24 -14.80 -28.45
CA PHE A 1173 -17.12 -13.71 -28.06
C PHE A 1173 -17.80 -13.04 -29.27
N ALA A 1174 -18.80 -12.22 -28.99
CA ALA A 1174 -19.44 -11.33 -29.96
C ALA A 1174 -19.92 -10.05 -29.29
N HIS A 1175 -19.88 -8.92 -30.01
CA HIS A 1175 -20.47 -7.67 -29.54
C HIS A 1175 -21.92 -7.54 -29.99
N ALA A 1176 -22.77 -7.08 -29.08
CA ALA A 1176 -24.13 -6.70 -29.41
C ALA A 1176 -24.18 -5.32 -30.07
N ASP A 1177 -25.15 -5.11 -30.96
CA ASP A 1177 -25.41 -3.78 -31.52
C ASP A 1177 -26.16 -2.86 -30.54
N ALA A 1178 -26.48 -1.64 -30.96
CA ALA A 1178 -27.26 -0.67 -30.20
C ALA A 1178 -28.67 -1.16 -29.79
N LYS A 1179 -29.16 -2.24 -30.40
CA LYS A 1179 -30.45 -2.88 -30.10
C LYS A 1179 -30.28 -4.19 -29.32
N GLY A 1180 -29.06 -4.49 -28.89
CA GLY A 1180 -28.72 -5.68 -28.14
C GLY A 1180 -28.66 -6.95 -28.98
N LYS A 1181 -28.60 -6.87 -30.31
CA LYS A 1181 -28.49 -8.07 -31.16
C LYS A 1181 -27.04 -8.46 -31.35
N PHE A 1182 -26.72 -9.75 -31.14
CA PHE A 1182 -25.38 -10.29 -31.36
C PHE A 1182 -25.42 -11.48 -32.33
N ALA A 1183 -24.29 -11.75 -32.98
CA ALA A 1183 -24.06 -12.94 -33.78
C ALA A 1183 -22.61 -13.41 -33.61
N PHE A 1184 -22.43 -14.69 -33.30
CA PHE A 1184 -21.12 -15.35 -33.11
C PHE A 1184 -20.99 -16.51 -34.10
N THR A 1185 -19.86 -16.59 -34.81
CA THR A 1185 -19.58 -17.73 -35.71
C THR A 1185 -18.46 -18.57 -35.12
N SER A 1186 -18.79 -19.80 -34.74
CA SER A 1186 -17.83 -20.73 -34.17
C SER A 1186 -16.86 -21.27 -35.23
N SER A 1187 -15.59 -21.38 -34.87
CA SER A 1187 -14.55 -22.05 -35.67
C SER A 1187 -14.77 -23.57 -35.76
N GLN A 1188 -15.48 -24.15 -34.78
CA GLN A 1188 -15.81 -25.58 -34.73
C GLN A 1188 -17.32 -25.86 -34.91
N PRO A 1189 -17.71 -27.03 -35.44
CA PRO A 1189 -19.12 -27.43 -35.51
C PRO A 1189 -19.75 -27.53 -34.10
N LEU A 1190 -20.88 -26.85 -33.91
CA LEU A 1190 -21.62 -26.86 -32.64
C LEU A 1190 -22.83 -27.81 -32.64
N ASN A 1191 -23.15 -28.48 -33.75
CA ASN A 1191 -24.32 -29.34 -33.84
C ASN A 1191 -24.32 -30.44 -32.75
N GLY A 1192 -25.39 -30.49 -31.97
CA GLY A 1192 -25.56 -31.44 -30.86
C GLY A 1192 -24.84 -31.03 -29.56
N LYS A 1193 -24.02 -29.97 -29.58
CA LYS A 1193 -23.34 -29.44 -28.40
C LYS A 1193 -24.25 -28.49 -27.61
N GLN A 1194 -24.01 -28.38 -26.30
CA GLN A 1194 -24.63 -27.37 -25.46
C GLN A 1194 -23.75 -26.14 -25.35
N VAL A 1195 -24.36 -24.96 -25.44
CA VAL A 1195 -23.69 -23.69 -25.19
C VAL A 1195 -24.37 -22.93 -24.06
N ILE A 1196 -23.56 -22.21 -23.29
CA ILE A 1196 -23.99 -21.25 -22.28
C ILE A 1196 -23.30 -19.92 -22.55
N LEU A 1197 -23.93 -18.82 -22.15
CA LEU A 1197 -23.48 -17.48 -22.49
C LEU A 1197 -23.47 -16.56 -21.27
N LEU A 1198 -22.53 -15.62 -21.25
CA LEU A 1198 -22.41 -14.49 -20.33
C LEU A 1198 -22.52 -13.20 -21.13
N VAL A 1199 -22.89 -12.09 -20.50
CA VAL A 1199 -22.67 -10.75 -21.06
C VAL A 1199 -22.07 -9.81 -20.04
N THR A 1200 -21.14 -8.98 -20.49
CA THR A 1200 -20.68 -7.79 -19.79
C THR A 1200 -21.29 -6.55 -20.46
N ASP A 1201 -21.91 -5.66 -19.68
CA ASP A 1201 -22.45 -4.39 -20.19
C ASP A 1201 -21.40 -3.28 -20.27
N ILE A 1202 -21.78 -2.11 -20.79
CA ILE A 1202 -20.89 -0.94 -20.91
C ILE A 1202 -20.50 -0.30 -19.56
N LEU A 1203 -21.01 -0.83 -18.45
CA LEU A 1203 -20.67 -0.41 -17.10
C LEU A 1203 -19.92 -1.54 -16.37
N ASN A 1204 -19.34 -2.48 -17.14
CA ASN A 1204 -18.57 -3.63 -16.69
C ASN A 1204 -19.31 -4.61 -15.78
N ASN A 1205 -20.66 -4.60 -15.77
CA ASN A 1205 -21.42 -5.59 -15.02
C ASN A 1205 -21.52 -6.87 -15.83
N THR A 1206 -21.05 -8.00 -15.28
CA THR A 1206 -21.26 -9.32 -15.91
C THR A 1206 -22.48 -10.04 -15.37
N SER A 1207 -23.26 -10.66 -16.27
CA SER A 1207 -24.43 -11.49 -15.95
C SER A 1207 -24.07 -12.88 -15.41
N ALA A 1208 -25.03 -13.54 -14.75
CA ALA A 1208 -24.96 -15.00 -14.57
C ALA A 1208 -25.03 -15.75 -15.92
N PHE A 1209 -24.70 -17.04 -15.92
CA PHE A 1209 -24.81 -17.88 -17.13
C PHE A 1209 -26.25 -18.03 -17.63
N SER A 1210 -26.42 -17.99 -18.95
CA SER A 1210 -27.67 -18.38 -19.60
C SER A 1210 -28.00 -19.85 -19.33
N GLN A 1211 -29.28 -20.21 -19.42
CA GLN A 1211 -29.69 -21.61 -19.45
C GLN A 1211 -29.00 -22.35 -20.61
N PRO A 1212 -28.56 -23.62 -20.43
CA PRO A 1212 -27.91 -24.39 -21.48
C PRO A 1212 -28.77 -24.51 -22.73
N TYR A 1213 -28.21 -24.13 -23.88
CA TYR A 1213 -28.87 -24.22 -25.18
C TYR A 1213 -28.23 -25.32 -26.04
N THR A 1214 -29.01 -26.36 -26.36
CA THR A 1214 -28.57 -27.40 -27.31
C THR A 1214 -28.68 -26.89 -28.75
N VAL A 1215 -27.55 -26.81 -29.44
CA VAL A 1215 -27.49 -26.39 -30.84
C VAL A 1215 -28.06 -27.48 -31.75
N LYS A 1216 -29.27 -27.26 -32.27
CA LYS A 1216 -29.94 -28.20 -33.17
C LYS A 1216 -29.32 -28.16 -34.57
N ALA A 1217 -29.01 -29.32 -35.12
CA ALA A 1217 -28.65 -29.45 -36.53
C ALA A 1217 -29.84 -28.99 -37.40
N LYS A 1218 -29.62 -28.01 -38.26
CA LYS A 1218 -30.55 -27.63 -39.33
C LYS A 1218 -29.95 -27.92 -40.68
#